data_AF-A0A1S9N6Y9-F1
#
_entry.id   AF-A0A1S9N6Y9-F1
#
_cell.length_a   1.000
_cell.length_b   1.000
_cell.length_c   1.000
_cell.angle_alpha   90.00
_cell.angle_beta   90.00
_cell.angle_gamma   90.00
#
_symmetry.space_group_name_H-M   'P 1'
#
loop_
_entity.id
_entity.type
_entity.pdbx_description
1 polymer ?
#
loop_
_entity_poly.entity_id
_entity_poly.type
_entity_poly.pdbx_seq_one_letter_code
_entity_poly.pdbx_strand_id
1 'polypeptide(L)'
;MANILLIEPNYKCKYPPLGLMKIAYYHKEKRKDNDIVWFSKGELPDVLSERIVSQIKNSKYYKRRYKDNLDNHIEEINNIIKNKNWDRVYVSTLFTFEYEETIKAIDYAKTLVGKENVYTGGILATLMPEQLEKDTGVKVNTGQLTDSKDIGYDDKVNIDILTPDYSILDNTEYSYENEDAYYAYTTRGCGMNCGFCAVKTLEPEYKSFISIKEQIKNVNELYGKKKDLLLMDNNVLKSKDFDKIIGEIIELRFEKGATYFNEKTKKVNQRFVDFNQGLDAFLMTEEKARLLGTIALKPARIAFDHIEDKKVYAKAITMAATNGTKYLSNYLLYNAESFSGKGRQYKADTPEDLYNRLKLNVDLQEKLNESNNEENEKVSIFSFPMRYIPLDDEQRGYVGSKWNKKYLRAVQSILIPTQGKGVSGKSFFEAAFGKTPEEFIQTILMPESYIVSRGDPSKIKNISKEDLEVKINTYNEFKLKRSEWERLYDSIKGETRNKFINVIGKNKFDYFAFKQLTEDNEKKLFIHYLTDPGLMNILEKIYLDNRSSDLDIIIKYIKEKFTYKYRDLVGYMVGNNKMIPKLQMFKYIFEKDGEKDLLTTWIEQKCDSNADFMSYFSQVYNVPKQFMYILKWGNSANLIKRDERGIIINNLCSDKFENNIELFESLLNRIFDYIKKHYSNDEAKKTIDQIKEETAIQLGFLI
;
A
#
# COMPACT_ATOMS: atom_id res chain seq x y z
N MET A 1 -32.26 7.44 -29.58
CA MET A 1 -31.12 8.18 -29.02
C MET A 1 -31.35 8.36 -27.54
N ALA A 2 -30.46 7.81 -26.72
CA ALA A 2 -30.46 7.95 -25.28
C ALA A 2 -29.09 8.44 -24.79
N ASN A 3 -29.09 9.17 -23.68
CA ASN A 3 -27.91 9.62 -22.95
C ASN A 3 -27.56 8.60 -21.87
N ILE A 4 -26.48 7.87 -22.11
CA ILE A 4 -26.01 6.75 -21.31
C ILE A 4 -24.79 7.17 -20.49
N LEU A 5 -24.88 6.99 -19.18
CA LEU A 5 -23.75 7.16 -18.27
C LEU A 5 -23.22 5.81 -17.79
N LEU A 6 -21.91 5.64 -17.83
CA LEU A 6 -21.19 4.48 -17.30
C LEU A 6 -20.38 4.94 -16.09
N ILE A 7 -20.61 4.33 -14.93
CA ILE A 7 -19.91 4.66 -13.69
C ILE A 7 -19.10 3.46 -13.23
N GLU A 8 -17.79 3.65 -13.13
CA GLU A 8 -16.95 2.84 -12.26
C GLU A 8 -16.84 3.53 -10.89
N PRO A 9 -17.13 2.85 -9.77
CA PRO A 9 -16.97 3.45 -8.45
C PRO A 9 -15.54 3.96 -8.17
N ASN A 10 -15.40 4.87 -7.21
CA ASN A 10 -14.15 5.61 -6.97
C ASN A 10 -13.09 4.82 -6.17
N TYR A 11 -13.03 3.50 -6.34
CA TYR A 11 -11.94 2.68 -5.81
C TYR A 11 -10.75 2.65 -6.77
N LYS A 12 -9.55 2.40 -6.25
CA LYS A 12 -8.34 2.24 -7.09
C LYS A 12 -8.37 0.90 -7.82
N CYS A 13 -8.16 0.92 -9.13
CA CYS A 13 -8.17 -0.28 -9.97
C CYS A 13 -7.05 -0.22 -11.02
N LYS A 14 -6.42 -1.37 -11.27
CA LYS A 14 -5.30 -1.47 -12.21
C LYS A 14 -5.75 -1.59 -13.68
N TYR A 15 -6.92 -2.20 -13.89
CA TYR A 15 -7.45 -2.57 -15.20
C TYR A 15 -8.72 -1.78 -15.49
N PRO A 16 -8.98 -1.43 -16.75
CA PRO A 16 -10.20 -0.75 -17.14
C PRO A 16 -11.42 -1.66 -16.96
N PRO A 17 -12.63 -1.09 -16.77
CA PRO A 17 -13.85 -1.84 -16.52
C PRO A 17 -14.37 -2.50 -17.80
N LEU A 18 -13.88 -3.71 -18.10
CA LEU A 18 -14.19 -4.43 -19.35
C LEU A 18 -15.69 -4.60 -19.62
N GLY A 19 -16.50 -4.80 -18.58
CA GLY A 19 -17.96 -4.86 -18.71
C GLY A 19 -18.55 -3.56 -19.27
N LEU A 20 -18.14 -2.41 -18.72
CA LEU A 20 -18.58 -1.10 -19.20
C LEU A 20 -18.05 -0.80 -20.61
N MET A 21 -16.83 -1.22 -20.93
CA MET A 21 -16.28 -1.08 -22.29
C MET A 21 -17.13 -1.83 -23.33
N LYS A 22 -17.63 -3.02 -23.00
CA LYS A 22 -18.50 -3.80 -23.91
C LYS A 22 -19.91 -3.20 -24.00
N ILE A 23 -20.46 -2.69 -22.89
CA ILE A 23 -21.74 -1.95 -22.89
C ILE A 23 -21.62 -0.67 -23.73
N ALA A 24 -20.51 0.06 -23.61
CA ALA A 24 -20.23 1.24 -24.43
C ALA A 24 -20.23 0.90 -25.93
N TYR A 25 -19.54 -0.17 -26.31
CA TYR A 25 -19.50 -0.64 -27.69
C TYR A 25 -20.89 -1.03 -28.22
N TYR A 26 -21.68 -1.71 -27.39
CA TYR A 26 -23.06 -2.06 -27.72
C TYR A 26 -23.88 -0.80 -28.06
N HIS A 27 -23.88 0.20 -27.19
CA HIS A 27 -24.62 1.45 -27.40
C HIS A 27 -24.11 2.28 -28.59
N LYS A 28 -22.78 2.37 -28.78
CA LYS A 28 -22.17 3.23 -29.80
C LYS A 28 -22.14 2.62 -31.20
N GLU A 29 -21.89 1.31 -31.30
CA GLU A 29 -21.55 0.64 -32.56
C GLU A 29 -22.53 -0.48 -32.97
N LYS A 30 -23.34 -1.01 -32.04
CA LYS A 30 -24.33 -2.05 -32.37
C LYS A 30 -25.75 -1.54 -32.44
N ARG A 31 -26.15 -0.66 -31.51
CA ARG A 31 -27.44 0.00 -31.58
C ARG A 31 -27.48 1.02 -32.72
N LYS A 32 -28.62 1.10 -33.41
CA LYS A 32 -28.85 2.04 -34.52
C LYS A 32 -29.36 3.41 -34.04
N ASP A 33 -29.46 3.60 -32.73
CA ASP A 33 -30.19 4.70 -32.12
C ASP A 33 -29.35 5.95 -31.85
N ASN A 34 -28.08 5.95 -32.31
CA ASN A 34 -27.10 7.04 -32.11
C ASN A 34 -26.93 7.46 -30.64
N ASP A 35 -26.98 6.51 -29.69
CA ASP A 35 -26.84 6.80 -28.26
C ASP A 35 -25.56 7.59 -27.94
N ILE A 36 -25.69 8.55 -27.02
CA ILE A 36 -24.57 9.29 -26.46
C ILE A 36 -24.11 8.53 -25.22
N VAL A 37 -22.82 8.23 -25.14
CA VAL A 37 -22.27 7.42 -24.05
C VAL A 37 -21.09 8.14 -23.41
N TRP A 38 -21.17 8.30 -22.10
CA TRP A 38 -20.12 8.90 -21.28
C TRP A 38 -19.65 7.94 -20.19
N PHE A 39 -18.38 8.05 -19.80
CA PHE A 39 -17.79 7.26 -18.73
C PHE A 39 -17.26 8.17 -17.63
N SER A 40 -17.55 7.81 -16.39
CA SER A 40 -17.07 8.48 -15.20
C SER A 40 -16.44 7.48 -14.24
N LYS A 41 -15.33 7.89 -13.64
CA LYS A 41 -14.77 7.20 -12.48
C LYS A 41 -15.18 7.98 -11.23
N GLY A 42 -16.11 7.43 -10.46
CA GLY A 42 -16.83 8.16 -9.42
C GLY A 42 -17.84 9.14 -10.01
N GLU A 43 -18.11 10.21 -9.26
CA GLU A 43 -19.08 11.24 -9.63
C GLU A 43 -18.64 12.04 -10.87
N LEU A 44 -19.61 12.57 -11.61
CA LEU A 44 -19.34 13.44 -12.76
C LEU A 44 -18.72 14.77 -12.31
N PRO A 45 -17.82 15.35 -13.12
CA PRO A 45 -17.41 16.74 -12.93
C PRO A 45 -18.55 17.69 -13.31
N ASP A 46 -18.47 18.96 -12.88
CA ASP A 46 -19.45 19.98 -13.29
C ASP A 46 -19.35 20.34 -14.78
N VAL A 47 -18.13 20.33 -15.32
CA VAL A 47 -17.79 20.58 -16.72
C VAL A 47 -16.58 19.75 -17.13
N LEU A 48 -16.39 19.52 -18.44
CA LEU A 48 -15.21 18.84 -18.94
C LEU A 48 -13.93 19.67 -18.70
N SER A 49 -12.88 19.02 -18.20
CA SER A 49 -11.58 19.66 -18.07
C SER A 49 -10.91 19.86 -19.44
N GLU A 50 -10.01 20.84 -19.52
CA GLU A 50 -9.19 21.07 -20.73
C GLU A 50 -8.40 19.81 -21.15
N ARG A 51 -7.96 19.02 -20.17
CA ARG A 51 -7.24 17.77 -20.40
C ARG A 51 -8.12 16.75 -21.11
N ILE A 52 -9.34 16.54 -20.63
CA ILE A 52 -10.31 15.62 -21.26
C ILE A 52 -10.66 16.09 -22.67
N VAL A 53 -10.93 17.38 -22.84
CA VAL A 53 -11.23 17.97 -24.17
C VAL A 53 -10.06 17.71 -25.13
N SER A 54 -8.82 17.91 -24.68
CA SER A 54 -7.62 17.62 -25.48
C SER A 54 -7.47 16.13 -25.81
N GLN A 55 -7.77 15.23 -24.87
CA GLN A 55 -7.75 13.78 -25.12
C GLN A 55 -8.77 13.37 -26.18
N ILE A 56 -10.02 13.84 -26.07
CA ILE A 56 -11.09 13.60 -27.05
C ILE A 56 -10.68 14.14 -28.42
N LYS A 57 -10.17 15.39 -28.47
CA LYS A 57 -9.66 16.01 -29.70
C LYS A 57 -8.47 15.30 -30.31
N ASN A 58 -7.76 14.46 -29.57
CA ASN A 58 -6.64 13.66 -30.07
C ASN A 58 -7.01 12.19 -30.32
N SER A 59 -8.19 11.75 -29.89
CA SER A 59 -8.66 10.37 -30.06
C SER A 59 -8.96 10.04 -31.52
N LYS A 60 -8.47 8.89 -31.98
CA LYS A 60 -8.78 8.34 -33.31
C LYS A 60 -10.28 8.11 -33.47
N TYR A 61 -10.93 7.61 -32.42
CA TYR A 61 -12.34 7.23 -32.46
C TYR A 61 -13.24 8.45 -32.66
N TYR A 62 -13.09 9.46 -31.79
CA TYR A 62 -13.93 10.66 -31.82
C TYR A 62 -13.74 11.46 -33.11
N LYS A 63 -12.48 11.64 -33.58
CA LYS A 63 -12.20 12.28 -34.88
C LYS A 63 -12.91 11.57 -36.03
N ARG A 64 -12.86 10.24 -36.07
CA ARG A 64 -13.47 9.45 -37.14
C ARG A 64 -14.99 9.50 -37.09
N ARG A 65 -15.57 9.40 -35.88
CA ARG A 65 -17.02 9.33 -35.68
C ARG A 65 -17.70 10.66 -35.95
N TYR A 66 -17.16 11.77 -35.43
CA TYR A 66 -17.82 13.08 -35.48
C TYR A 66 -17.28 13.98 -36.58
N LYS A 67 -16.06 13.75 -37.08
CA LYS A 67 -15.42 14.55 -38.15
C LYS A 67 -15.50 16.04 -37.82
N ASP A 68 -16.09 16.85 -38.69
CA ASP A 68 -16.25 18.30 -38.54
C ASP A 68 -17.20 18.69 -37.40
N ASN A 69 -18.03 17.76 -36.90
CA ASN A 69 -18.96 17.99 -35.80
C ASN A 69 -18.37 17.67 -34.42
N LEU A 70 -17.05 17.45 -34.31
CA LEU A 70 -16.43 17.04 -33.04
C LEU A 70 -16.58 18.11 -31.94
N ASP A 71 -16.41 19.39 -32.27
CA ASP A 71 -16.58 20.47 -31.29
C ASP A 71 -18.03 20.57 -30.81
N ASN A 72 -19.01 20.42 -31.72
CA ASN A 72 -20.43 20.38 -31.36
C ASN A 72 -20.74 19.21 -30.42
N HIS A 73 -20.14 18.03 -30.65
CA HIS A 73 -20.30 16.88 -29.77
C HIS A 73 -19.71 17.14 -28.37
N ILE A 74 -18.57 17.81 -28.27
CA ILE A 74 -17.95 18.18 -26.98
C ILE A 74 -18.85 19.17 -26.23
N GLU A 75 -19.45 20.13 -26.92
CA GLU A 75 -20.41 21.07 -26.33
C GLU A 75 -21.69 20.36 -25.87
N GLU A 76 -22.22 19.45 -26.68
CA GLU A 76 -23.38 18.62 -26.35
C GLU A 76 -23.16 17.80 -25.08
N ILE A 77 -22.01 17.12 -24.96
CA ILE A 77 -21.64 16.37 -23.75
C ILE A 77 -21.54 17.30 -22.53
N ASN A 78 -20.87 18.45 -22.66
CA ASN A 78 -20.77 19.42 -21.57
C ASN A 78 -22.16 19.86 -21.09
N ASN A 79 -23.08 20.10 -22.02
CA ASN A 79 -24.46 20.46 -21.70
C ASN A 79 -25.21 19.31 -21.01
N ILE A 80 -25.02 18.06 -21.46
CA ILE A 80 -25.60 16.88 -20.80
C ILE A 80 -25.10 16.75 -19.36
N ILE A 81 -23.78 16.87 -19.15
CA ILE A 81 -23.15 16.80 -17.82
C ILE A 81 -23.69 17.89 -16.90
N LYS A 82 -23.62 19.15 -17.36
CA LYS A 82 -24.05 20.33 -16.58
C LYS A 82 -25.52 20.26 -16.18
N ASN A 83 -26.38 19.80 -17.08
CA ASN A 83 -27.82 19.69 -16.84
C ASN A 83 -28.23 18.33 -16.24
N LYS A 84 -27.27 17.42 -15.99
CA LYS A 84 -27.51 16.04 -15.50
C LYS A 84 -28.54 15.28 -16.34
N ASN A 85 -28.57 15.51 -17.65
CA ASN A 85 -29.60 15.00 -18.55
C ASN A 85 -29.29 13.58 -19.04
N TRP A 86 -29.40 12.60 -18.13
CA TRP A 86 -29.14 11.19 -18.41
C TRP A 86 -30.44 10.41 -18.49
N ASP A 87 -30.53 9.47 -19.43
CA ASP A 87 -31.68 8.55 -19.53
C ASP A 87 -31.41 7.26 -18.74
N ARG A 88 -30.13 6.89 -18.58
CA ARG A 88 -29.74 5.63 -17.96
C ARG A 88 -28.34 5.66 -17.39
N VAL A 89 -28.13 4.96 -16.28
CA VAL A 89 -26.81 4.77 -15.66
C VAL A 89 -26.50 3.29 -15.49
N TYR A 90 -25.30 2.88 -15.90
CA TYR A 90 -24.73 1.57 -15.61
C TYR A 90 -23.61 1.70 -14.59
N VAL A 91 -23.70 0.98 -13.47
CA VAL A 91 -22.68 0.99 -12.40
C VAL A 91 -21.99 -0.37 -12.35
N SER A 92 -20.71 -0.43 -12.69
CA SER A 92 -19.93 -1.68 -12.56
C SER A 92 -19.53 -1.94 -11.12
N THR A 93 -19.44 -3.21 -10.75
CA THR A 93 -18.98 -3.64 -9.43
C THR A 93 -17.77 -4.57 -9.56
N LEU A 94 -16.83 -4.48 -8.62
CA LEU A 94 -15.60 -5.27 -8.61
C LEU A 94 -15.52 -6.14 -7.36
N PHE A 95 -14.69 -5.81 -6.37
CA PHE A 95 -14.50 -6.66 -5.20
C PHE A 95 -15.55 -6.38 -4.12
N THR A 96 -15.96 -7.41 -3.39
CA THR A 96 -16.92 -7.30 -2.28
C THR A 96 -16.45 -6.37 -1.19
N PHE A 97 -15.15 -6.32 -0.91
CA PHE A 97 -14.59 -5.39 0.09
C PHE A 97 -14.59 -3.91 -0.33
N GLU A 98 -15.06 -3.58 -1.54
CA GLU A 98 -15.32 -2.20 -1.99
C GLU A 98 -16.83 -1.89 -1.94
N TYR A 99 -17.58 -2.61 -1.09
CA TYR A 99 -19.04 -2.51 -0.97
C TYR A 99 -19.50 -1.08 -0.72
N GLU A 100 -18.89 -0.39 0.25
CA GLU A 100 -19.26 0.98 0.62
C GLU A 100 -19.15 1.96 -0.56
N GLU A 101 -18.04 1.93 -1.29
CA GLU A 101 -17.84 2.79 -2.48
C GLU A 101 -18.79 2.41 -3.62
N THR A 102 -19.16 1.14 -3.73
CA THR A 102 -20.16 0.66 -4.70
C THR A 102 -21.54 1.21 -4.37
N ILE A 103 -21.97 1.16 -3.10
CA ILE A 103 -23.24 1.73 -2.64
C ILE A 103 -23.29 3.23 -2.91
N LYS A 104 -22.22 3.98 -2.57
CA LYS A 104 -22.13 5.43 -2.87
C LYS A 104 -22.32 5.74 -4.35
N ALA A 105 -21.67 4.97 -5.23
CA ALA A 105 -21.80 5.15 -6.67
C ALA A 105 -23.22 4.85 -7.19
N ILE A 106 -23.89 3.82 -6.65
CA ILE A 106 -25.27 3.49 -7.00
C ILE A 106 -26.25 4.53 -6.47
N ASP A 107 -26.05 5.02 -5.24
CA ASP A 107 -26.86 6.10 -4.67
C ASP A 107 -26.73 7.38 -5.48
N TYR A 108 -25.51 7.75 -5.84
CA TYR A 108 -25.26 8.86 -6.76
C TYR A 108 -26.00 8.65 -8.09
N ALA A 109 -25.89 7.47 -8.72
CA ALA A 109 -26.58 7.16 -9.97
C ALA A 109 -28.12 7.31 -9.84
N LYS A 110 -28.71 6.89 -8.71
CA LYS A 110 -30.15 7.06 -8.44
C LYS A 110 -30.55 8.52 -8.41
N THR A 111 -29.70 9.42 -7.92
CA THR A 111 -29.99 10.87 -7.92
C THR A 111 -30.06 11.47 -9.33
N LEU A 112 -29.44 10.81 -10.33
CA LEU A 112 -29.42 11.28 -11.71
C LEU A 112 -30.62 10.80 -12.53
N VAL A 113 -31.02 9.53 -12.39
CA VAL A 113 -32.00 8.90 -13.31
C VAL A 113 -33.14 8.13 -12.64
N GLY A 114 -33.15 8.07 -11.30
CA GLY A 114 -34.05 7.22 -10.53
C GLY A 114 -33.68 5.73 -10.61
N LYS A 115 -34.07 4.95 -9.59
CA LYS A 115 -33.65 3.54 -9.42
C LYS A 115 -34.02 2.62 -10.59
N GLU A 116 -35.14 2.86 -11.27
CA GLU A 116 -35.63 2.03 -12.39
C GLU A 116 -34.72 2.11 -13.63
N ASN A 117 -33.91 3.16 -13.73
CA ASN A 117 -32.97 3.40 -14.82
C ASN A 117 -31.51 3.19 -14.41
N VAL A 118 -31.27 2.63 -13.22
CA VAL A 118 -29.94 2.22 -12.76
C VAL A 118 -29.79 0.71 -12.89
N TYR A 119 -28.75 0.30 -13.61
CA TYR A 119 -28.38 -1.10 -13.79
C TYR A 119 -27.02 -1.32 -13.15
N THR A 120 -26.89 -2.35 -12.32
CA THR A 120 -25.60 -2.74 -11.75
C THR A 120 -25.22 -4.16 -12.11
N GLY A 121 -23.92 -4.43 -12.21
CA GLY A 121 -23.39 -5.75 -12.57
C GLY A 121 -21.89 -5.85 -12.36
N GLY A 122 -21.35 -7.06 -12.38
CA GLY A 122 -19.93 -7.31 -12.12
C GLY A 122 -19.70 -8.34 -11.01
N ILE A 123 -18.49 -8.37 -10.46
CA ILE A 123 -18.05 -9.46 -9.57
C ILE A 123 -18.85 -9.43 -8.25
N LEU A 124 -18.86 -8.30 -7.53
CA LEU A 124 -19.63 -8.13 -6.29
C LEU A 124 -21.12 -8.35 -6.53
N ALA A 125 -21.70 -7.75 -7.57
CA ALA A 125 -23.12 -7.93 -7.92
C ALA A 125 -23.49 -9.42 -8.14
N THR A 126 -22.56 -10.23 -8.64
CA THR A 126 -22.79 -11.67 -8.82
C THR A 126 -22.60 -12.47 -7.54
N LEU A 127 -21.68 -12.05 -6.67
CA LEU A 127 -21.37 -12.75 -5.41
C LEU A 127 -22.37 -12.44 -4.29
N MET A 128 -22.93 -11.22 -4.28
CA MET A 128 -23.82 -10.73 -3.22
C MET A 128 -25.11 -10.09 -3.77
N PRO A 129 -25.85 -10.76 -4.69
CA PRO A 129 -26.97 -10.14 -5.39
C PRO A 129 -28.11 -9.72 -4.46
N GLU A 130 -28.52 -10.61 -3.55
CA GLU A 130 -29.65 -10.36 -2.63
C GLU A 130 -29.39 -9.18 -1.70
N GLN A 131 -28.18 -9.10 -1.15
CA GLN A 131 -27.78 -8.02 -0.25
C GLN A 131 -27.68 -6.69 -1.00
N LEU A 132 -27.07 -6.69 -2.20
CA LEU A 132 -26.97 -5.49 -3.02
C LEU A 132 -28.35 -4.97 -3.47
N GLU A 133 -29.25 -5.86 -3.89
CA GLU A 133 -30.62 -5.49 -4.29
C GLU A 133 -31.41 -4.92 -3.10
N LYS A 134 -31.31 -5.56 -1.93
CA LYS A 134 -31.96 -5.10 -0.69
C LYS A 134 -31.50 -3.69 -0.29
N ASP A 135 -30.20 -3.42 -0.34
CA ASP A 135 -29.65 -2.14 0.14
C ASP A 135 -29.87 -0.99 -0.86
N THR A 136 -29.88 -1.30 -2.15
CA THR A 136 -29.90 -0.26 -3.20
C THR A 136 -31.27 -0.08 -3.85
N GLY A 137 -32.08 -1.14 -3.91
CA GLY A 137 -33.35 -1.21 -4.62
C GLY A 137 -33.23 -1.13 -6.15
N VAL A 138 -32.02 -1.28 -6.72
CA VAL A 138 -31.79 -1.21 -8.18
C VAL A 138 -31.71 -2.62 -8.79
N LYS A 139 -31.86 -2.70 -10.11
CA LYS A 139 -31.74 -3.97 -10.83
C LYS A 139 -30.29 -4.49 -10.81
N VAL A 140 -30.09 -5.63 -10.16
CA VAL A 140 -28.80 -6.33 -10.08
C VAL A 140 -28.69 -7.39 -11.19
N ASN A 141 -27.64 -7.30 -11.99
CA ASN A 141 -27.34 -8.25 -13.07
C ASN A 141 -26.18 -9.15 -12.64
N THR A 142 -26.43 -10.46 -12.59
CA THR A 142 -25.48 -11.47 -12.16
C THR A 142 -24.87 -12.21 -13.34
N GLY A 143 -23.61 -12.62 -13.23
CA GLY A 143 -22.92 -13.45 -14.22
C GLY A 143 -22.51 -12.67 -15.47
N GLN A 144 -22.41 -13.37 -16.59
CA GLN A 144 -22.03 -12.81 -17.88
C GLN A 144 -23.23 -12.13 -18.55
N LEU A 145 -23.03 -10.96 -19.14
CA LEU A 145 -24.08 -10.24 -19.88
C LEU A 145 -24.25 -10.83 -21.29
N THR A 146 -24.86 -12.01 -21.37
CA THR A 146 -25.01 -12.77 -22.62
C THR A 146 -26.24 -12.41 -23.43
N ASP A 147 -27.16 -11.62 -22.88
CA ASP A 147 -28.36 -11.13 -23.56
C ASP A 147 -28.61 -9.66 -23.17
N SER A 148 -28.84 -8.80 -24.16
CA SER A 148 -29.18 -7.39 -23.96
C SER A 148 -30.52 -7.19 -23.25
N LYS A 149 -31.36 -8.23 -23.17
CA LYS A 149 -32.59 -8.21 -22.37
C LYS A 149 -32.34 -8.01 -20.88
N ASP A 150 -31.20 -8.46 -20.38
CA ASP A 150 -30.82 -8.28 -18.97
C ASP A 150 -30.66 -6.79 -18.64
N ILE A 151 -30.23 -5.99 -19.62
CA ILE A 151 -30.23 -4.53 -19.54
C ILE A 151 -31.44 -3.90 -20.25
N GLY A 152 -32.56 -4.61 -20.39
CA GLY A 152 -33.83 -4.02 -20.85
C GLY A 152 -33.94 -3.70 -22.34
N TYR A 153 -33.16 -4.34 -23.21
CA TYR A 153 -33.32 -4.25 -24.67
C TYR A 153 -33.63 -5.63 -25.27
N ASP A 154 -34.67 -5.76 -26.11
CA ASP A 154 -35.12 -7.05 -26.65
C ASP A 154 -34.52 -7.40 -28.03
N ASP A 155 -33.33 -6.87 -28.34
CA ASP A 155 -32.62 -7.14 -29.59
C ASP A 155 -31.69 -8.38 -29.53
N LYS A 156 -31.65 -9.06 -28.38
CA LYS A 156 -30.98 -10.36 -28.15
C LYS A 156 -29.50 -10.36 -28.50
N VAL A 157 -28.83 -9.23 -28.28
CA VAL A 157 -27.40 -9.08 -28.54
C VAL A 157 -26.61 -9.65 -27.36
N ASN A 158 -25.69 -10.57 -27.63
CA ASN A 158 -24.73 -11.03 -26.63
C ASN A 158 -23.63 -9.99 -26.42
N ILE A 159 -23.74 -9.21 -25.33
CA ILE A 159 -22.83 -8.09 -25.03
C ILE A 159 -21.47 -8.61 -24.56
N ASP A 160 -21.42 -9.74 -23.86
CA ASP A 160 -20.18 -10.32 -23.34
C ASP A 160 -19.16 -10.71 -24.43
N ILE A 161 -19.59 -10.99 -25.66
CA ILE A 161 -18.65 -11.30 -26.76
C ILE A 161 -18.30 -10.10 -27.64
N LEU A 162 -18.78 -8.90 -27.31
CA LEU A 162 -18.52 -7.70 -28.09
C LEU A 162 -17.09 -7.16 -27.89
N THR A 163 -16.64 -6.41 -28.88
CA THR A 163 -15.38 -5.66 -28.83
C THR A 163 -15.41 -4.65 -27.68
N PRO A 164 -14.39 -4.58 -26.80
CA PRO A 164 -14.30 -3.53 -25.80
C PRO A 164 -14.12 -2.15 -26.45
N ASP A 165 -14.93 -1.16 -26.05
CA ASP A 165 -14.77 0.22 -26.49
C ASP A 165 -13.67 0.94 -25.72
N TYR A 166 -12.55 1.25 -26.37
CA TYR A 166 -11.43 1.95 -25.75
C TYR A 166 -11.61 3.47 -25.69
N SER A 167 -12.59 4.04 -26.41
CA SER A 167 -12.80 5.49 -26.41
C SER A 167 -13.32 6.00 -25.06
N ILE A 168 -13.88 5.13 -24.21
CA ILE A 168 -14.22 5.50 -22.83
C ILE A 168 -12.99 5.73 -21.94
N LEU A 169 -11.79 5.37 -22.41
CA LEU A 169 -10.55 5.69 -21.70
C LEU A 169 -9.98 7.06 -22.15
N ASP A 170 -10.48 7.60 -23.27
CA ASP A 170 -10.08 8.92 -23.75
C ASP A 170 -10.89 10.06 -23.07
N ASN A 171 -11.93 9.73 -22.32
CA ASN A 171 -12.80 10.69 -21.64
C ASN A 171 -12.76 10.59 -20.09
N THR A 172 -11.67 10.03 -19.55
CA THR A 172 -11.37 10.01 -18.12
C THR A 172 -9.96 10.52 -17.83
N GLU A 173 -9.76 11.19 -16.70
CA GLU A 173 -8.44 11.62 -16.24
C GLU A 173 -7.67 10.48 -15.56
N TYR A 174 -8.38 9.41 -15.18
CA TYR A 174 -7.79 8.25 -14.55
C TYR A 174 -6.95 7.47 -15.56
N SER A 175 -5.67 7.26 -15.24
CA SER A 175 -4.78 6.44 -16.06
C SER A 175 -4.66 5.04 -15.47
N TYR A 176 -4.93 4.04 -16.30
CA TYR A 176 -4.80 2.63 -15.95
C TYR A 176 -3.40 2.12 -16.32
N GLU A 177 -2.77 1.31 -15.47
CA GLU A 177 -1.37 0.89 -15.66
C GLU A 177 -1.11 0.17 -17.00
N ASN A 178 -2.13 -0.49 -17.57
CA ASN A 178 -2.03 -1.26 -18.83
C ASN A 178 -3.06 -0.78 -19.88
N GLU A 179 -3.30 0.52 -20.00
CA GLU A 179 -4.25 1.09 -20.98
C GLU A 179 -3.85 0.85 -22.46
N ASP A 180 -2.56 0.62 -22.74
CA ASP A 180 -2.02 0.31 -24.08
C ASP A 180 -1.89 -1.21 -24.34
N ALA A 181 -2.92 -1.97 -23.99
CA ALA A 181 -3.03 -3.40 -24.25
C ALA A 181 -4.38 -3.77 -24.88
N TYR A 182 -4.40 -4.78 -25.74
CA TYR A 182 -5.63 -5.50 -26.09
C TYR A 182 -6.08 -6.32 -24.89
N TYR A 183 -7.32 -6.14 -24.44
CA TYR A 183 -7.96 -6.98 -23.44
C TYR A 183 -8.85 -7.99 -24.13
N ALA A 184 -8.61 -9.27 -23.92
CA ALA A 184 -9.40 -10.32 -24.56
C ALA A 184 -9.52 -11.57 -23.66
N TYR A 185 -10.33 -12.51 -24.11
CA TYR A 185 -10.48 -13.83 -23.51
C TYR A 185 -10.35 -14.85 -24.63
N THR A 186 -9.42 -15.80 -24.50
CA THR A 186 -9.31 -16.95 -25.42
C THR A 186 -10.05 -18.17 -24.90
N THR A 187 -10.42 -18.16 -23.62
CA THR A 187 -11.19 -19.16 -22.87
C THR A 187 -12.01 -18.45 -21.78
N ARG A 188 -13.06 -19.10 -21.27
CA ARG A 188 -13.89 -18.62 -20.15
C ARG A 188 -14.23 -19.75 -19.20
N GLY A 189 -14.43 -19.42 -17.94
CA GLY A 189 -14.71 -20.37 -16.87
C GLY A 189 -13.54 -21.23 -16.44
N CYS A 190 -13.74 -21.97 -15.35
CA CYS A 190 -12.75 -22.93 -14.83
C CYS A 190 -13.49 -24.11 -14.17
N GLY A 191 -12.96 -25.32 -14.31
CA GLY A 191 -13.57 -26.53 -13.73
C GLY A 191 -12.90 -27.01 -12.44
N MET A 192 -11.97 -26.25 -11.87
CA MET A 192 -11.19 -26.69 -10.70
C MET A 192 -11.92 -26.56 -9.38
N ASN A 193 -13.03 -25.80 -9.34
CA ASN A 193 -13.90 -25.64 -8.17
C ASN A 193 -13.17 -25.31 -6.86
N CYS A 194 -12.11 -24.51 -6.93
CA CYS A 194 -11.37 -24.06 -5.75
C CYS A 194 -12.27 -23.25 -4.81
N GLY A 195 -12.28 -23.60 -3.52
CA GLY A 195 -13.19 -23.01 -2.52
C GLY A 195 -13.04 -21.50 -2.35
N PHE A 196 -11.84 -20.97 -2.57
CA PHE A 196 -11.54 -19.54 -2.51
C PHE A 196 -11.91 -18.76 -3.78
N CYS A 197 -12.28 -19.43 -4.88
CA CYS A 197 -12.35 -18.83 -6.20
C CYS A 197 -13.79 -18.49 -6.61
N ALA A 198 -14.01 -17.26 -7.06
CA ALA A 198 -15.31 -16.79 -7.53
C ALA A 198 -15.73 -17.35 -8.91
N VAL A 199 -14.78 -17.90 -9.68
CA VAL A 199 -15.01 -18.29 -11.08
C VAL A 199 -16.14 -19.31 -11.23
N LYS A 200 -16.30 -20.26 -10.31
CA LYS A 200 -17.38 -21.26 -10.36
C LYS A 200 -18.78 -20.61 -10.33
N THR A 201 -18.90 -19.43 -9.71
CA THR A 201 -20.15 -18.66 -9.61
C THR A 201 -20.29 -17.71 -10.80
N LEU A 202 -19.21 -17.00 -11.14
CA LEU A 202 -19.20 -16.00 -12.22
C LEU A 202 -19.32 -16.63 -13.61
N GLU A 203 -18.61 -17.74 -13.83
CA GLU A 203 -18.41 -18.39 -15.13
C GLU A 203 -18.39 -19.93 -14.96
N PRO A 204 -19.55 -20.53 -14.62
CA PRO A 204 -19.64 -21.96 -14.31
C PRO A 204 -19.33 -22.85 -15.53
N GLU A 205 -19.62 -22.38 -16.74
CA GLU A 205 -19.40 -23.14 -17.97
C GLU A 205 -18.02 -22.86 -18.57
N TYR A 206 -17.29 -23.94 -18.89
CA TYR A 206 -15.98 -23.82 -19.51
C TYR A 206 -16.08 -23.70 -21.03
N LYS A 207 -15.62 -22.57 -21.58
CA LYS A 207 -15.43 -22.38 -23.02
C LYS A 207 -13.97 -22.59 -23.37
N SER A 208 -13.70 -23.64 -24.15
CA SER A 208 -12.34 -24.09 -24.50
C SER A 208 -11.64 -23.19 -25.53
N PHE A 209 -12.39 -22.46 -26.35
CA PHE A 209 -11.81 -21.60 -27.38
C PHE A 209 -12.72 -20.43 -27.74
N ILE A 210 -12.14 -19.23 -27.78
CA ILE A 210 -12.75 -17.99 -28.26
C ILE A 210 -11.71 -17.32 -29.16
N SER A 211 -12.06 -17.10 -30.42
CA SER A 211 -11.19 -16.37 -31.34
C SER A 211 -11.27 -14.87 -31.04
N ILE A 212 -10.10 -14.22 -31.02
CA ILE A 212 -9.89 -12.80 -30.73
C ILE A 212 -9.50 -12.01 -32.00
N LYS A 213 -9.35 -12.67 -33.18
CA LYS A 213 -8.98 -12.02 -34.45
C LYS A 213 -9.89 -10.85 -34.81
N GLU A 214 -11.20 -11.11 -34.82
CA GLU A 214 -12.19 -10.09 -35.19
C GLU A 214 -12.24 -8.96 -34.16
N GLN A 215 -12.10 -9.29 -32.87
CA GLN A 215 -12.00 -8.29 -31.80
C GLN A 215 -10.80 -7.35 -32.03
N ILE A 216 -9.61 -7.90 -32.27
CA ILE A 216 -8.38 -7.11 -32.48
C ILE A 216 -8.47 -6.28 -33.76
N LYS A 217 -9.04 -6.85 -34.83
CA LYS A 217 -9.29 -6.11 -36.07
C LYS A 217 -10.18 -4.88 -35.81
N ASN A 218 -11.31 -5.08 -35.13
CA ASN A 218 -12.20 -3.99 -34.76
C ASN A 218 -11.52 -2.94 -33.87
N VAL A 219 -10.73 -3.38 -32.87
CA VAL A 219 -9.97 -2.43 -32.03
C VAL A 219 -8.99 -1.60 -32.88
N ASN A 220 -8.28 -2.22 -33.80
CA ASN A 220 -7.34 -1.52 -34.70
C ASN A 220 -8.04 -0.47 -35.56
N GLU A 221 -9.17 -0.83 -36.15
CA GLU A 221 -9.94 0.05 -37.03
C GLU A 221 -10.52 1.24 -36.26
N LEU A 222 -11.12 0.99 -35.11
CA LEU A 222 -11.84 1.99 -34.31
C LEU A 222 -10.93 2.85 -33.43
N TYR A 223 -10.04 2.22 -32.67
CA TYR A 223 -9.32 2.84 -31.56
C TYR A 223 -7.80 2.90 -31.79
N GLY A 224 -7.30 2.19 -32.80
CA GLY A 224 -5.89 2.12 -33.15
C GLY A 224 -5.17 0.91 -32.52
N LYS A 225 -3.97 0.62 -33.03
CA LYS A 225 -3.18 -0.53 -32.59
C LYS A 225 -2.70 -0.35 -31.16
N LYS A 226 -2.82 -1.39 -30.35
CA LYS A 226 -2.30 -1.48 -28.99
C LYS A 226 -0.97 -2.24 -28.97
N LYS A 227 -0.13 -1.93 -28.00
CA LYS A 227 1.19 -2.54 -27.88
C LYS A 227 1.12 -3.98 -27.39
N ASP A 228 0.50 -4.22 -26.22
CA ASP A 228 0.52 -5.53 -25.54
C ASP A 228 -0.81 -6.31 -25.68
N LEU A 229 -0.81 -7.59 -25.32
CA LEU A 229 -1.99 -8.46 -25.28
C LEU A 229 -2.20 -9.01 -23.86
N LEU A 230 -3.23 -8.55 -23.17
CA LEU A 230 -3.66 -9.03 -21.86
C LEU A 230 -4.87 -9.97 -22.01
N LEU A 231 -4.67 -11.23 -21.64
CA LEU A 231 -5.66 -12.30 -21.71
C LEU A 231 -6.21 -12.57 -20.31
N MET A 232 -7.53 -12.37 -20.15
CA MET A 232 -8.22 -12.43 -18.86
C MET A 232 -8.83 -13.81 -18.58
N ASP A 233 -8.46 -14.82 -19.38
CA ASP A 233 -8.79 -16.23 -19.26
C ASP A 233 -8.68 -16.77 -17.83
N ASN A 234 -9.71 -17.44 -17.30
CA ASN A 234 -9.63 -17.99 -15.95
C ASN A 234 -8.67 -19.19 -15.85
N ASN A 235 -8.57 -20.01 -16.91
CA ASN A 235 -7.63 -21.14 -16.97
C ASN A 235 -7.41 -21.58 -18.44
N VAL A 236 -6.47 -20.93 -19.12
CA VAL A 236 -6.16 -21.24 -20.52
C VAL A 236 -5.58 -22.65 -20.71
N LEU A 237 -4.82 -23.16 -19.74
CA LEU A 237 -4.19 -24.48 -19.84
C LEU A 237 -5.20 -25.64 -19.78
N LYS A 238 -6.46 -25.38 -19.38
CA LYS A 238 -7.52 -26.38 -19.44
C LYS A 238 -8.02 -26.63 -20.87
N SER A 239 -7.73 -25.73 -21.80
CA SER A 239 -8.23 -25.82 -23.17
C SER A 239 -7.68 -27.06 -23.86
N LYS A 240 -8.55 -27.79 -24.55
CA LYS A 240 -8.14 -28.85 -25.47
C LYS A 240 -7.65 -28.29 -26.81
N ASP A 241 -7.92 -27.01 -27.06
CA ASP A 241 -7.58 -26.26 -28.28
C ASP A 241 -6.42 -25.29 -28.02
N PHE A 242 -5.55 -25.61 -27.04
CA PHE A 242 -4.48 -24.71 -26.58
C PHE A 242 -3.46 -24.39 -27.67
N ASP A 243 -3.13 -25.37 -28.51
CA ASP A 243 -2.32 -25.22 -29.72
C ASP A 243 -2.91 -24.18 -30.68
N LYS A 244 -4.23 -24.22 -30.89
CA LYS A 244 -4.96 -23.26 -31.73
C LYS A 244 -4.93 -21.86 -31.14
N ILE A 245 -5.09 -21.73 -29.81
CA ILE A 245 -5.00 -20.43 -29.11
C ILE A 245 -3.62 -19.81 -29.35
N ILE A 246 -2.55 -20.59 -29.14
CA ILE A 246 -1.18 -20.12 -29.31
C ILE A 246 -0.88 -19.78 -30.77
N GLY A 247 -1.35 -20.61 -31.72
CA GLY A 247 -1.25 -20.32 -33.15
C GLY A 247 -1.89 -18.99 -33.52
N GLU A 248 -3.10 -18.72 -33.01
CA GLU A 248 -3.79 -17.46 -33.24
C GLU A 248 -3.04 -16.25 -32.66
N ILE A 249 -2.45 -16.37 -31.46
CA ILE A 249 -1.62 -15.32 -30.85
C ILE A 249 -0.40 -15.00 -31.74
N ILE A 250 0.25 -16.02 -32.31
CA ILE A 250 1.38 -15.87 -33.24
C ILE A 250 0.93 -15.19 -34.53
N GLU A 251 -0.18 -15.61 -35.12
CA GLU A 251 -0.75 -14.98 -36.33
C GLU A 251 -1.03 -13.49 -36.13
N LEU A 252 -1.41 -13.10 -34.90
CA LEU A 252 -1.67 -11.72 -34.48
C LEU A 252 -0.40 -10.91 -34.15
N ARG A 253 0.78 -11.46 -34.47
CA ARG A 253 2.09 -10.84 -34.29
C ARG A 253 2.49 -10.63 -32.83
N PHE A 254 2.25 -11.64 -32.01
CA PHE A 254 2.67 -11.72 -30.60
C PHE A 254 3.57 -12.93 -30.33
N GLU A 255 4.27 -13.42 -31.36
CA GLU A 255 5.34 -14.39 -31.26
C GLU A 255 6.50 -13.88 -30.38
N LYS A 256 7.34 -14.79 -29.91
CA LYS A 256 8.52 -14.46 -29.09
C LYS A 256 9.40 -13.42 -29.80
N GLY A 257 9.69 -12.32 -29.10
CA GLY A 257 10.49 -11.21 -29.64
C GLY A 257 9.72 -10.24 -30.53
N ALA A 258 8.39 -10.37 -30.62
CA ALA A 258 7.55 -9.44 -31.37
C ALA A 258 7.73 -7.99 -30.89
N THR A 259 7.71 -7.06 -31.83
CA THR A 259 7.88 -5.62 -31.58
C THR A 259 6.69 -4.81 -32.09
N TYR A 260 6.52 -3.62 -31.51
CA TYR A 260 5.48 -2.66 -31.84
C TYR A 260 6.12 -1.30 -32.07
N PHE A 261 5.86 -0.70 -33.23
CA PHE A 261 6.24 0.68 -33.53
C PHE A 261 5.16 1.63 -33.01
N ASN A 262 5.51 2.46 -32.03
CA ASN A 262 4.61 3.48 -31.51
C ASN A 262 4.66 4.71 -32.42
N GLU A 263 3.56 4.97 -33.13
CA GLU A 263 3.47 6.09 -34.08
C GLU A 263 3.57 7.47 -33.42
N LYS A 264 3.17 7.60 -32.15
CA LYS A 264 3.24 8.85 -31.38
C LYS A 264 4.66 9.16 -30.94
N THR A 265 5.37 8.18 -30.38
CA THR A 265 6.73 8.39 -29.84
C THR A 265 7.83 8.08 -30.85
N LYS A 266 7.49 7.51 -32.01
CA LYS A 266 8.43 7.02 -33.04
C LYS A 266 9.44 5.99 -32.52
N LYS A 267 9.09 5.25 -31.47
CA LYS A 267 9.95 4.23 -30.83
C LYS A 267 9.46 2.82 -31.15
N VAL A 268 10.40 1.90 -31.32
CA VAL A 268 10.12 0.46 -31.37
C VAL A 268 10.17 -0.08 -29.95
N ASN A 269 9.08 -0.71 -29.50
CA ASN A 269 8.96 -1.33 -28.19
C ASN A 269 8.75 -2.83 -28.33
N GLN A 270 9.19 -3.61 -27.35
CA GLN A 270 8.84 -5.03 -27.27
C GLN A 270 7.35 -5.18 -26.91
N ARG A 271 6.69 -6.16 -27.52
CA ARG A 271 5.31 -6.55 -27.17
C ARG A 271 5.35 -7.64 -26.11
N PHE A 272 4.31 -7.69 -25.29
CA PHE A 272 4.12 -8.78 -24.33
C PHE A 272 2.74 -9.41 -24.46
N VAL A 273 2.70 -10.72 -24.26
CA VAL A 273 1.48 -11.49 -23.98
C VAL A 273 1.43 -11.75 -22.50
N ASP A 274 0.27 -11.54 -21.90
CA ASP A 274 0.07 -11.68 -20.48
C ASP A 274 -1.22 -12.45 -20.18
N PHE A 275 -1.11 -13.73 -19.84
CA PHE A 275 -2.22 -14.47 -19.22
C PHE A 275 -2.37 -13.96 -17.79
N ASN A 276 -3.35 -13.08 -17.59
CA ASN A 276 -3.49 -12.30 -16.37
C ASN A 276 -3.78 -13.19 -15.16
N GLN A 277 -4.60 -14.21 -15.34
CA GLN A 277 -4.90 -15.20 -14.31
C GLN A 277 -3.82 -16.30 -14.25
N GLY A 278 -3.81 -17.06 -13.16
CA GLY A 278 -2.83 -18.13 -12.94
C GLY A 278 -2.98 -19.30 -13.92
N LEU A 279 -1.87 -19.68 -14.57
CA LEU A 279 -1.67 -20.94 -15.27
C LEU A 279 -1.62 -22.08 -14.25
N ASP A 280 -2.52 -23.06 -14.35
CA ASP A 280 -2.57 -24.15 -13.38
C ASP A 280 -1.39 -25.12 -13.56
N ALA A 281 -0.56 -25.26 -12.52
CA ALA A 281 0.59 -26.14 -12.51
C ALA A 281 0.25 -27.61 -12.81
N PHE A 282 -0.96 -28.08 -12.45
CA PHE A 282 -1.41 -29.46 -12.73
C PHE A 282 -1.66 -29.74 -14.21
N LEU A 283 -1.92 -28.69 -14.97
CA LEU A 283 -2.25 -28.79 -16.40
C LEU A 283 -1.05 -28.52 -17.30
N MET A 284 0.11 -28.20 -16.72
CA MET A 284 1.34 -27.97 -17.46
C MET A 284 1.91 -29.29 -17.99
N THR A 285 1.99 -29.42 -19.31
CA THR A 285 2.65 -30.51 -20.03
C THR A 285 3.82 -29.96 -20.82
N GLU A 286 4.74 -30.84 -21.26
CA GLU A 286 5.91 -30.46 -22.05
C GLU A 286 5.49 -29.70 -23.32
N GLU A 287 4.46 -30.21 -24.00
CA GLU A 287 3.90 -29.58 -25.19
C GLU A 287 3.36 -28.16 -24.92
N LYS A 288 2.60 -27.99 -23.83
CA LYS A 288 2.06 -26.67 -23.46
C LYS A 288 3.18 -25.70 -23.07
N ALA A 289 4.19 -26.16 -22.33
CA ALA A 289 5.35 -25.37 -21.99
C ALA A 289 6.13 -24.92 -23.22
N ARG A 290 6.35 -25.82 -24.19
CA ARG A 290 6.96 -25.51 -25.49
C ARG A 290 6.16 -24.45 -26.24
N LEU A 291 4.84 -24.60 -26.31
CA LEU A 291 3.97 -23.63 -26.98
C LEU A 291 4.00 -22.26 -26.29
N LEU A 292 3.92 -22.19 -24.96
CA LEU A 292 4.10 -20.93 -24.21
C LEU A 292 5.45 -20.26 -24.52
N GLY A 293 6.51 -21.04 -24.71
CA GLY A 293 7.84 -20.54 -25.07
C GLY A 293 7.95 -19.91 -26.47
N THR A 294 6.93 -20.05 -27.33
CA THR A 294 6.90 -19.51 -28.70
C THR A 294 6.27 -18.12 -28.82
N ILE A 295 5.57 -17.65 -27.78
CA ILE A 295 4.93 -16.33 -27.74
C ILE A 295 5.73 -15.35 -26.88
N ALA A 296 5.45 -14.05 -26.99
CA ALA A 296 6.08 -13.01 -26.17
C ALA A 296 5.58 -12.99 -24.72
N LEU A 297 5.48 -14.15 -24.07
CA LEU A 297 4.90 -14.31 -22.74
C LEU A 297 5.74 -13.63 -21.66
N LYS A 298 5.16 -12.65 -20.95
CA LYS A 298 5.82 -11.95 -19.86
C LYS A 298 4.83 -11.31 -18.87
N PRO A 299 4.71 -11.83 -17.63
CA PRO A 299 5.24 -13.10 -17.13
C PRO A 299 4.35 -14.30 -17.44
N ALA A 300 4.90 -15.50 -17.34
CA ALA A 300 4.12 -16.73 -17.17
C ALA A 300 3.74 -16.90 -15.69
N ARG A 301 2.47 -16.65 -15.35
CA ARG A 301 1.98 -16.74 -13.96
C ARG A 301 1.56 -18.16 -13.60
N ILE A 302 2.46 -18.99 -13.10
CA ILE A 302 2.08 -20.35 -12.68
C ILE A 302 1.52 -20.29 -11.26
N ALA A 303 0.30 -20.78 -11.05
CA ALA A 303 -0.39 -20.70 -9.76
C ALA A 303 0.27 -21.60 -8.71
N PHE A 304 0.50 -21.05 -7.50
CA PHE A 304 1.08 -21.79 -6.36
C PHE A 304 0.34 -21.45 -5.06
N ASP A 305 -0.97 -21.69 -5.08
CA ASP A 305 -1.89 -21.24 -4.04
C ASP A 305 -1.69 -21.96 -2.70
N HIS A 306 -1.12 -23.17 -2.67
CA HIS A 306 -0.92 -23.94 -1.43
C HIS A 306 0.39 -24.74 -1.42
N ILE A 307 1.02 -24.89 -0.26
CA ILE A 307 2.34 -25.57 -0.11
C ILE A 307 2.30 -27.03 -0.54
N GLU A 308 1.16 -27.70 -0.39
CA GLU A 308 0.98 -29.12 -0.75
C GLU A 308 1.18 -29.36 -2.25
N ASP A 309 1.05 -28.32 -3.08
CA ASP A 309 1.30 -28.40 -4.52
C ASP A 309 2.78 -28.23 -4.89
N LYS A 310 3.69 -28.08 -3.91
CA LYS A 310 5.14 -27.78 -4.10
C LYS A 310 5.82 -28.61 -5.18
N LYS A 311 5.62 -29.94 -5.19
CA LYS A 311 6.27 -30.84 -6.16
C LYS A 311 5.79 -30.59 -7.59
N VAL A 312 4.48 -30.45 -7.77
CA VAL A 312 3.86 -30.25 -9.09
C VAL A 312 4.20 -28.85 -9.61
N TYR A 313 4.13 -27.85 -8.74
CA TYR A 313 4.53 -26.48 -9.05
C TYR A 313 6.00 -26.39 -9.49
N ALA A 314 6.93 -26.98 -8.73
CA ALA A 314 8.35 -26.97 -9.08
C ALA A 314 8.60 -27.61 -10.45
N LYS A 315 7.93 -28.73 -10.74
CA LYS A 315 7.98 -29.39 -12.07
C LYS A 315 7.48 -28.47 -13.18
N ALA A 316 6.33 -27.82 -13.00
CA ALA A 316 5.75 -26.92 -13.98
C ALA A 316 6.64 -25.70 -14.26
N ILE A 317 7.24 -25.11 -13.22
CA ILE A 317 8.20 -24.00 -13.35
C ILE A 317 9.44 -24.42 -14.12
N THR A 318 10.06 -25.54 -13.75
CA THR A 318 11.24 -26.05 -14.46
C THR A 318 10.93 -26.37 -15.92
N MET A 319 9.78 -26.98 -16.19
CA MET A 319 9.32 -27.31 -17.54
C MET A 319 9.10 -26.06 -18.40
N ALA A 320 8.43 -25.04 -17.87
CA ALA A 320 8.24 -23.76 -18.57
C ALA A 320 9.58 -23.06 -18.85
N ALA A 321 10.49 -23.03 -17.87
CA ALA A 321 11.81 -22.42 -18.00
C ALA A 321 12.67 -23.09 -19.07
N THR A 322 12.79 -24.42 -19.00
CA THR A 322 13.58 -25.24 -19.94
C THR A 322 13.03 -25.20 -21.37
N ASN A 323 11.73 -24.92 -21.52
CA ASN A 323 11.09 -24.68 -22.82
C ASN A 323 11.10 -23.20 -23.27
N GLY A 324 11.98 -22.38 -22.69
CA GLY A 324 12.29 -21.05 -23.21
C GLY A 324 11.46 -19.90 -22.63
N THR A 325 10.68 -20.14 -21.57
CA THR A 325 9.99 -19.08 -20.81
C THR A 325 10.94 -18.46 -19.80
N LYS A 326 11.35 -17.20 -20.02
CA LYS A 326 12.39 -16.54 -19.19
C LYS A 326 11.85 -15.74 -18.01
N TYR A 327 10.59 -15.32 -18.07
CA TYR A 327 9.95 -14.51 -17.04
C TYR A 327 8.78 -15.27 -16.43
N LEU A 328 8.99 -15.80 -15.23
CA LEU A 328 8.02 -16.60 -14.50
C LEU A 328 7.57 -15.82 -13.26
N SER A 329 6.32 -15.99 -12.90
CA SER A 329 5.83 -15.51 -11.63
C SER A 329 4.76 -16.42 -11.07
N ASN A 330 4.31 -16.12 -9.86
CA ASN A 330 3.25 -16.85 -9.19
C ASN A 330 2.45 -15.92 -8.30
N TYR A 331 1.17 -16.26 -8.16
CA TYR A 331 0.34 -15.79 -7.09
C TYR A 331 0.46 -16.76 -5.92
N LEU A 332 0.77 -16.25 -4.73
CA LEU A 332 0.88 -17.04 -3.49
C LEU A 332 -0.22 -16.61 -2.53
N LEU A 333 -1.30 -17.39 -2.48
CA LEU A 333 -2.38 -17.14 -1.53
C LEU A 333 -1.93 -17.48 -0.11
N TYR A 334 -1.98 -16.54 0.83
CA TYR A 334 -1.74 -16.82 2.25
C TYR A 334 -2.95 -16.47 3.10
N ASN A 335 -2.98 -16.87 4.38
CA ASN A 335 -4.09 -16.57 5.29
C ASN A 335 -5.40 -17.30 4.96
N ALA A 336 -5.36 -18.36 4.14
CA ALA A 336 -6.53 -19.16 3.80
C ALA A 336 -6.83 -20.23 4.87
N GLU A 337 -8.12 -20.49 5.11
CA GLU A 337 -8.56 -21.68 5.85
C GLU A 337 -8.40 -22.95 5.02
N SER A 338 -8.67 -24.11 5.61
CA SER A 338 -8.80 -25.34 4.84
C SER A 338 -9.88 -25.18 3.78
N PHE A 339 -9.58 -25.58 2.54
CA PHE A 339 -10.52 -25.50 1.43
C PHE A 339 -10.36 -26.70 0.49
N SER A 340 -11.40 -26.99 -0.28
CA SER A 340 -11.34 -27.97 -1.37
C SER A 340 -11.00 -27.27 -2.69
N GLY A 341 -10.22 -27.91 -3.56
CA GLY A 341 -9.97 -27.44 -4.92
C GLY A 341 -9.19 -28.46 -5.72
N LYS A 342 -9.28 -28.42 -7.05
CA LYS A 342 -8.53 -29.33 -7.93
C LYS A 342 -8.71 -30.82 -7.56
N GLY A 343 -9.92 -31.18 -7.13
CA GLY A 343 -10.29 -32.53 -6.70
C GLY A 343 -9.68 -33.01 -5.39
N ARG A 344 -9.13 -32.12 -4.54
CA ARG A 344 -8.54 -32.48 -3.25
C ARG A 344 -8.90 -31.49 -2.13
N GLN A 345 -8.56 -31.87 -0.90
CA GLN A 345 -8.65 -31.01 0.28
C GLN A 345 -7.27 -30.45 0.63
N TYR A 346 -7.23 -29.17 0.98
CA TYR A 346 -6.05 -28.45 1.43
C TYR A 346 -6.22 -28.06 2.90
N LYS A 347 -5.14 -28.13 3.68
CA LYS A 347 -5.13 -27.64 5.06
C LYS A 347 -5.19 -26.12 5.13
N ALA A 348 -5.46 -25.57 6.32
CA ALA A 348 -5.31 -24.14 6.57
C ALA A 348 -3.84 -23.72 6.42
N ASP A 349 -3.61 -22.60 5.73
CA ASP A 349 -2.28 -22.07 5.42
C ASP A 349 -1.63 -21.48 6.67
N THR A 350 -0.36 -21.82 6.94
CA THR A 350 0.41 -21.22 8.05
C THR A 350 1.42 -20.17 7.55
N PRO A 351 1.95 -19.29 8.43
CA PRO A 351 3.02 -18.40 8.03
C PRO A 351 4.27 -19.14 7.49
N GLU A 352 4.61 -20.30 8.05
CA GLU A 352 5.70 -21.15 7.54
C GLU A 352 5.39 -21.68 6.13
N ASP A 353 4.13 -21.99 5.81
CA ASP A 353 3.73 -22.40 4.47
C ASP A 353 3.95 -21.26 3.46
N LEU A 354 3.66 -19.99 3.80
CA LEU A 354 4.01 -18.84 2.97
C LEU A 354 5.54 -18.72 2.79
N TYR A 355 6.31 -18.82 3.87
CA TYR A 355 7.77 -18.76 3.83
C TYR A 355 8.36 -19.81 2.88
N ASN A 356 7.93 -21.07 3.04
CA ASN A 356 8.43 -22.19 2.26
C ASN A 356 8.12 -22.06 0.77
N ARG A 357 6.97 -21.45 0.42
CA ARG A 357 6.61 -21.18 -0.98
C ARG A 357 7.48 -20.09 -1.60
N LEU A 358 7.72 -19.00 -0.85
CA LEU A 358 8.63 -17.93 -1.28
C LEU A 358 10.07 -18.44 -1.46
N LYS A 359 10.58 -19.18 -0.47
CA LYS A 359 11.92 -19.77 -0.49
C LYS A 359 12.10 -20.71 -1.68
N LEU A 360 11.11 -21.56 -1.96
CA LEU A 360 11.16 -22.46 -3.12
C LEU A 360 11.39 -21.71 -4.44
N ASN A 361 10.74 -20.57 -4.65
CA ASN A 361 10.93 -19.79 -5.88
C ASN A 361 12.32 -19.19 -6.01
N VAL A 362 12.88 -18.71 -4.89
CA VAL A 362 14.26 -18.23 -4.84
C VAL A 362 15.21 -19.36 -5.21
N ASP A 363 15.06 -20.53 -4.60
CA ASP A 363 15.93 -21.68 -4.82
C ASP A 363 15.82 -22.23 -6.25
N LEU A 364 14.60 -22.29 -6.80
CA LEU A 364 14.38 -22.68 -8.19
C LEU A 364 15.05 -21.71 -9.17
N GLN A 365 14.98 -20.40 -8.90
CA GLN A 365 15.63 -19.40 -9.75
C GLN A 365 17.16 -19.56 -9.72
N GLU A 366 17.76 -19.75 -8.54
CA GLU A 366 19.20 -19.99 -8.41
C GLU A 366 19.60 -21.23 -9.19
N LYS A 367 18.93 -22.36 -8.92
CA LYS A 367 19.22 -23.64 -9.57
C LYS A 367 19.11 -23.58 -11.10
N LEU A 368 18.09 -22.93 -11.64
CA LEU A 368 17.89 -22.80 -13.08
C LEU A 368 18.95 -21.90 -13.74
N ASN A 369 19.48 -20.93 -13.01
CA ASN A 369 20.53 -20.04 -13.51
C ASN A 369 21.94 -20.60 -13.33
N GLU A 370 22.16 -21.49 -12.36
CA GLU A 370 23.43 -22.23 -12.24
C GLU A 370 23.68 -23.15 -13.43
N SER A 371 22.62 -23.71 -14.04
CA SER A 371 22.74 -24.54 -15.24
C SER A 371 22.95 -23.75 -16.54
N ASN A 372 22.80 -22.42 -16.51
CA ASN A 372 22.84 -21.57 -17.71
C ASN A 372 24.03 -20.59 -17.63
N ASN A 373 25.07 -20.83 -18.44
CA ASN A 373 26.29 -20.01 -18.43
C ASN A 373 26.18 -18.70 -19.24
N GLU A 374 25.11 -18.49 -20.00
CA GLU A 374 24.91 -17.30 -20.82
C GLU A 374 24.04 -16.24 -20.11
N GLU A 375 24.56 -15.01 -20.01
CA GLU A 375 23.89 -13.93 -19.28
C GLU A 375 22.51 -13.55 -19.84
N ASN A 376 22.32 -13.69 -21.17
CA ASN A 376 21.07 -13.43 -21.86
C ASN A 376 20.02 -14.56 -21.72
N GLU A 377 20.35 -15.65 -21.02
CA GLU A 377 19.48 -16.81 -20.80
C GLU A 377 18.98 -16.95 -19.37
N LYS A 378 19.27 -15.97 -18.50
CA LYS A 378 18.83 -15.99 -17.12
C LYS A 378 17.30 -16.01 -17.01
N VAL A 379 16.82 -16.92 -16.18
CA VAL A 379 15.42 -17.05 -15.77
C VAL A 379 15.18 -16.13 -14.57
N SER A 380 14.10 -15.36 -14.64
CA SER A 380 13.61 -14.56 -13.53
C SER A 380 12.30 -15.16 -12.99
N ILE A 381 12.26 -15.38 -11.69
CA ILE A 381 11.09 -15.86 -10.94
C ILE A 381 10.79 -14.84 -9.84
N PHE A 382 9.57 -14.32 -9.83
CA PHE A 382 9.10 -13.41 -8.77
C PHE A 382 7.75 -13.85 -8.23
N SER A 383 7.54 -13.62 -6.93
CA SER A 383 6.37 -14.10 -6.21
C SER A 383 5.48 -12.95 -5.78
N PHE A 384 4.16 -13.10 -5.93
CA PHE A 384 3.15 -12.16 -5.43
C PHE A 384 2.34 -12.76 -4.29
N PRO A 385 2.72 -12.51 -3.03
CA PRO A 385 1.88 -12.87 -1.90
C PRO A 385 0.57 -12.10 -1.93
N MET A 386 -0.55 -12.83 -1.92
CA MET A 386 -1.89 -12.30 -1.88
C MET A 386 -2.57 -12.80 -0.61
N ARG A 387 -3.04 -11.87 0.22
CA ARG A 387 -3.84 -12.21 1.39
C ARG A 387 -5.17 -12.77 0.91
N TYR A 388 -5.54 -13.96 1.38
CA TYR A 388 -6.88 -14.48 1.21
C TYR A 388 -7.89 -13.61 1.95
N ILE A 389 -8.94 -13.24 1.21
CA ILE A 389 -10.14 -12.56 1.70
C ILE A 389 -11.32 -13.40 1.19
N PRO A 390 -12.27 -13.81 2.06
CA PRO A 390 -13.48 -14.50 1.65
C PRO A 390 -14.27 -13.72 0.61
N LEU A 391 -15.00 -14.44 -0.23
CA LEU A 391 -15.74 -13.87 -1.35
C LEU A 391 -16.94 -13.01 -0.93
N ASP A 392 -17.36 -13.11 0.33
CA ASP A 392 -18.47 -12.39 0.96
C ASP A 392 -17.98 -11.34 1.98
N ASP A 393 -16.66 -11.16 2.15
CA ASP A 393 -16.15 -10.16 3.08
C ASP A 393 -16.29 -8.76 2.46
N GLU A 394 -17.14 -7.94 3.08
CA GLU A 394 -17.35 -6.53 2.76
C GLU A 394 -16.20 -5.64 3.26
N GLN A 395 -15.29 -6.19 4.05
CA GLN A 395 -14.16 -5.48 4.61
C GLN A 395 -12.87 -6.26 4.32
N ARG A 396 -11.69 -5.64 4.29
CA ARG A 396 -10.42 -6.41 4.15
C ARG A 396 -9.94 -6.97 5.50
N GLY A 397 -10.88 -7.44 6.32
CA GLY A 397 -10.71 -7.72 7.75
C GLY A 397 -10.28 -9.14 8.08
N TYR A 398 -10.55 -10.11 7.20
CA TYR A 398 -10.41 -11.54 7.46
C TYR A 398 -9.06 -12.04 7.99
N VAL A 399 -9.08 -12.82 9.07
CA VAL A 399 -7.90 -13.47 9.66
C VAL A 399 -8.16 -14.97 9.75
N GLY A 400 -7.38 -15.78 9.04
CA GLY A 400 -7.48 -17.24 9.09
C GLY A 400 -6.97 -17.82 10.41
N SER A 401 -7.38 -19.05 10.72
CA SER A 401 -7.21 -19.74 12.01
C SER A 401 -5.75 -19.98 12.42
N LYS A 402 -4.82 -19.96 11.46
CA LYS A 402 -3.37 -20.09 11.69
C LYS A 402 -2.64 -18.76 11.67
N TRP A 403 -3.37 -17.66 11.51
CA TRP A 403 -2.85 -16.31 11.41
C TRP A 403 -3.41 -15.43 12.53
N ASN A 404 -2.77 -14.28 12.72
CA ASN A 404 -3.26 -13.23 13.60
C ASN A 404 -3.02 -11.86 12.95
N LYS A 405 -3.64 -10.80 13.49
CA LYS A 405 -3.53 -9.45 12.91
C LYS A 405 -2.09 -8.95 12.87
N LYS A 406 -1.25 -9.34 13.85
CA LYS A 406 0.17 -8.97 13.90
C LYS A 406 0.96 -9.57 12.74
N TYR A 407 0.78 -10.86 12.46
CA TYR A 407 1.42 -11.54 11.33
C TYR A 407 1.03 -10.90 10.00
N LEU A 408 -0.27 -10.66 9.80
CA LEU A 408 -0.77 -10.06 8.57
C LEU A 408 -0.23 -8.65 8.35
N ARG A 409 -0.19 -7.84 9.42
CA ARG A 409 0.38 -6.48 9.37
C ARG A 409 1.88 -6.49 9.11
N ALA A 410 2.61 -7.44 9.68
CA ALA A 410 4.04 -7.60 9.45
C ALA A 410 4.35 -7.98 8.00
N VAL A 411 3.66 -8.99 7.45
CA VAL A 411 3.81 -9.39 6.04
C VAL A 411 3.48 -8.21 5.12
N GLN A 412 2.43 -7.45 5.40
CA GLN A 412 2.12 -6.23 4.66
C GLN A 412 3.30 -5.25 4.68
N SER A 413 3.89 -4.99 5.86
CA SER A 413 5.04 -4.10 6.00
C SER A 413 6.27 -4.58 5.22
N ILE A 414 6.53 -5.89 5.18
CA ILE A 414 7.61 -6.51 4.39
C ILE A 414 7.41 -6.26 2.88
N LEU A 415 6.16 -6.27 2.42
CA LEU A 415 5.84 -6.18 0.99
C LEU A 415 5.80 -4.75 0.44
N ILE A 416 5.62 -3.73 1.30
CA ILE A 416 5.56 -2.31 0.88
C ILE A 416 6.76 -1.91 -0.01
N PRO A 417 8.04 -2.19 0.35
CA PRO A 417 9.18 -1.82 -0.48
C PRO A 417 9.21 -2.48 -1.86
N THR A 418 8.50 -3.59 -2.06
CA THR A 418 8.43 -4.25 -3.37
C THR A 418 7.60 -3.46 -4.38
N GLN A 419 6.76 -2.51 -3.93
CA GLN A 419 5.84 -1.72 -4.77
C GLN A 419 5.00 -2.58 -5.73
N GLY A 420 4.63 -3.80 -5.32
CA GLY A 420 3.88 -4.71 -6.17
C GLY A 420 4.68 -5.29 -7.35
N LYS A 421 6.02 -5.27 -7.30
CA LYS A 421 6.92 -5.98 -8.22
C LYS A 421 7.15 -7.44 -7.83
N GLY A 422 6.73 -7.81 -6.62
CA GLY A 422 6.89 -9.16 -6.07
C GLY A 422 8.23 -9.38 -5.40
N VAL A 423 8.35 -10.51 -4.71
CA VAL A 423 9.57 -10.96 -4.04
C VAL A 423 10.45 -11.69 -5.05
N SER A 424 11.69 -11.23 -5.21
CA SER A 424 12.69 -11.84 -6.11
C SER A 424 14.08 -11.74 -5.51
N GLY A 425 14.94 -12.70 -5.86
CA GLY A 425 16.35 -12.72 -5.46
C GLY A 425 16.59 -13.12 -4.00
N LYS A 426 17.64 -13.91 -3.78
CA LYS A 426 17.99 -14.45 -2.46
C LYS A 426 18.38 -13.40 -1.43
N SER A 427 19.18 -12.42 -1.83
CA SER A 427 19.68 -11.38 -0.92
C SER A 427 18.54 -10.54 -0.33
N PHE A 428 17.55 -10.18 -1.15
CA PHE A 428 16.34 -9.51 -0.67
C PHE A 428 15.49 -10.44 0.20
N PHE A 429 15.25 -11.67 -0.26
CA PHE A 429 14.45 -12.66 0.47
C PHE A 429 14.99 -12.92 1.88
N GLU A 430 16.27 -13.25 2.03
CA GLU A 430 16.86 -13.56 3.34
C GLU A 430 16.87 -12.34 4.26
N ALA A 431 17.09 -11.13 3.73
CA ALA A 431 17.05 -9.91 4.54
C ALA A 431 15.64 -9.58 5.05
N ALA A 432 14.62 -9.81 4.21
CA ALA A 432 13.23 -9.44 4.46
C ALA A 432 12.44 -10.51 5.24
N PHE A 433 12.66 -11.79 4.92
CA PHE A 433 11.91 -12.93 5.46
C PHE A 433 12.75 -13.82 6.39
N GLY A 434 14.07 -13.69 6.43
CA GLY A 434 14.94 -14.59 7.21
C GLY A 434 15.40 -15.83 6.42
N LYS A 435 16.39 -16.52 6.95
CA LYS A 435 17.04 -17.70 6.35
C LYS A 435 16.38 -19.02 6.70
N THR A 436 15.57 -19.05 7.76
CA THR A 436 14.78 -20.21 8.18
C THR A 436 13.34 -19.82 8.48
N PRO A 437 12.39 -20.77 8.51
CA PRO A 437 11.02 -20.52 8.95
C PRO A 437 10.96 -19.91 10.36
N GLU A 438 11.84 -20.31 11.27
CA GLU A 438 11.90 -19.80 12.64
C GLU A 438 12.31 -18.31 12.66
N GLU A 439 13.34 -17.94 11.87
CA GLU A 439 13.73 -16.54 11.68
C GLU A 439 12.60 -15.71 11.05
N PHE A 440 11.81 -16.31 10.15
CA PHE A 440 10.64 -15.65 9.58
C PHE A 440 9.57 -15.37 10.62
N ILE A 441 9.20 -16.35 11.44
CA ILE A 441 8.23 -16.19 12.53
C ILE A 441 8.71 -15.09 13.49
N GLN A 442 9.99 -15.13 13.87
CA GLN A 442 10.58 -14.10 14.71
C GLN A 442 10.49 -12.71 14.04
N THR A 443 10.77 -12.62 12.75
CA THR A 443 10.69 -11.37 11.97
C THR A 443 9.27 -10.80 11.96
N ILE A 444 8.24 -11.61 11.72
CA ILE A 444 6.85 -11.11 11.67
C ILE A 444 6.25 -10.80 13.05
N LEU A 445 6.90 -11.25 14.12
CA LEU A 445 6.58 -10.88 15.50
C LEU A 445 7.15 -9.52 15.88
N MET A 446 8.23 -9.04 15.25
CA MET A 446 8.83 -7.73 15.55
C MET A 446 7.87 -6.56 15.27
N PRO A 447 8.03 -5.41 15.93
CA PRO A 447 7.34 -4.18 15.56
C PRO A 447 7.54 -3.81 14.08
N GLU A 448 6.53 -3.22 13.44
CA GLU A 448 6.59 -2.89 12.01
C GLU A 448 7.75 -1.95 11.67
N SER A 449 8.05 -0.99 12.55
CA SER A 449 9.19 -0.08 12.40
C SER A 449 10.53 -0.81 12.36
N TYR A 450 10.63 -1.99 12.99
CA TYR A 450 11.86 -2.77 13.06
C TYR A 450 12.02 -3.60 11.79
N ILE A 451 10.90 -4.06 11.22
CA ILE A 451 10.82 -4.81 9.97
C ILE A 451 11.25 -3.91 8.79
N VAL A 452 10.65 -2.73 8.66
CA VAL A 452 10.91 -1.83 7.51
C VAL A 452 12.32 -1.23 7.52
N SER A 453 12.99 -1.22 8.68
CA SER A 453 14.34 -0.69 8.86
C SER A 453 15.45 -1.77 8.74
N ARG A 454 15.14 -2.96 8.23
CA ARG A 454 16.13 -4.05 8.01
C ARG A 454 16.93 -3.90 6.71
N GLY A 455 16.48 -3.07 5.78
CA GLY A 455 17.17 -2.85 4.50
C GLY A 455 18.49 -2.09 4.71
N ASP A 456 19.60 -2.67 4.24
CA ASP A 456 20.92 -2.06 4.30
C ASP A 456 20.99 -0.82 3.39
N PRO A 457 21.11 0.40 3.95
CA PRO A 457 21.08 1.64 3.18
C PRO A 457 22.32 1.84 2.31
N SER A 458 23.44 1.14 2.57
CA SER A 458 24.66 1.26 1.77
C SER A 458 24.49 0.82 0.31
N LYS A 459 23.42 0.06 0.02
CA LYS A 459 23.08 -0.44 -1.32
C LYS A 459 22.20 0.53 -2.12
N ILE A 460 21.76 1.64 -1.52
CA ILE A 460 20.92 2.64 -2.19
C ILE A 460 21.79 3.44 -3.17
N LYS A 461 21.36 3.50 -4.44
CA LYS A 461 21.97 4.32 -5.49
C LYS A 461 21.22 5.65 -5.62
N ASN A 462 21.89 6.68 -6.13
CA ASN A 462 21.31 8.00 -6.45
C ASN A 462 20.74 8.74 -5.23
N ILE A 463 21.52 8.83 -4.14
CA ILE A 463 21.18 9.55 -2.92
C ILE A 463 22.33 10.48 -2.53
N SER A 464 22.03 11.63 -1.90
CA SER A 464 23.06 12.55 -1.40
C SER A 464 23.88 11.89 -0.28
N LYS A 465 25.11 12.37 -0.05
CA LYS A 465 25.96 11.83 1.03
C LYS A 465 25.33 12.06 2.41
N GLU A 466 24.76 13.24 2.61
CA GLU A 466 24.08 13.64 3.85
C GLU A 466 22.87 12.74 4.14
N ASP A 467 22.00 12.53 3.14
CA ASP A 467 20.83 11.67 3.30
C ASP A 467 21.23 10.19 3.52
N LEU A 468 22.31 9.74 2.87
CA LEU A 468 22.83 8.39 3.08
C LEU A 468 23.34 8.21 4.50
N GLU A 469 24.07 9.18 5.04
CA GLU A 469 24.57 9.17 6.42
C GLU A 469 23.42 9.11 7.43
N VAL A 470 22.38 9.92 7.24
CA VAL A 470 21.15 9.88 8.07
C VAL A 470 20.51 8.49 8.03
N LYS A 471 20.40 7.88 6.85
CA LYS A 471 19.85 6.52 6.71
C LYS A 471 20.72 5.45 7.37
N ILE A 472 22.05 5.56 7.27
CA ILE A 472 22.99 4.64 7.94
C ILE A 472 22.85 4.75 9.46
N ASN A 473 22.82 5.97 10.01
CA ASN A 473 22.65 6.20 11.44
C ASN A 473 21.31 5.62 11.93
N THR A 474 20.23 5.86 11.18
CA THR A 474 18.91 5.28 11.47
C THR A 474 18.96 3.74 11.45
N TYR A 475 19.57 3.16 10.42
CA TYR A 475 19.72 1.70 10.29
C TYR A 475 20.49 1.09 11.48
N ASN A 476 21.59 1.72 11.89
CA ASN A 476 22.41 1.27 13.01
C ASN A 476 21.66 1.36 14.35
N GLU A 477 20.91 2.44 14.57
CA GLU A 477 20.05 2.57 15.74
C GLU A 477 19.01 1.43 15.78
N PHE A 478 18.27 1.21 14.69
CA PHE A 478 17.29 0.14 14.64
C PHE A 478 17.92 -1.26 14.76
N LYS A 479 19.18 -1.43 14.34
CA LYS A 479 19.93 -2.68 14.57
C LYS A 479 20.11 -2.96 16.07
N LEU A 480 20.42 -1.93 16.87
CA LEU A 480 20.51 -2.06 18.32
C LEU A 480 19.14 -2.34 18.95
N LYS A 481 18.08 -1.64 18.50
CA LYS A 481 16.69 -1.88 18.97
C LYS A 481 16.24 -3.32 18.69
N ARG A 482 16.57 -3.87 17.51
CA ARG A 482 16.31 -5.26 17.15
C ARG A 482 17.09 -6.25 18.01
N SER A 483 18.39 -6.00 18.23
CA SER A 483 19.23 -6.88 19.04
C SER A 483 18.70 -7.00 20.47
N GLU A 484 18.25 -5.90 21.07
CA GLU A 484 17.64 -5.93 22.41
C GLU A 484 16.28 -6.63 22.42
N TRP A 485 15.46 -6.41 21.39
CA TRP A 485 14.20 -7.14 21.22
C TRP A 485 14.44 -8.66 21.10
N GLU A 486 15.42 -9.08 20.31
CA GLU A 486 15.81 -10.49 20.11
C GLU A 486 16.26 -11.11 21.44
N ARG A 487 17.12 -10.42 22.19
CA ARG A 487 17.57 -10.86 23.52
C ARG A 487 16.41 -11.09 24.48
N LEU A 488 15.44 -10.17 24.53
CA LEU A 488 14.25 -10.30 25.38
C LEU A 488 13.33 -11.43 24.89
N TYR A 489 13.09 -11.53 23.58
CA TYR A 489 12.28 -12.57 22.99
C TYR A 489 12.85 -13.98 23.23
N ASP A 490 14.18 -14.13 23.16
CA ASP A 490 14.87 -15.39 23.43
C ASP A 490 14.86 -15.79 24.91
N SER A 491 14.71 -14.80 25.79
CA SER A 491 14.59 -15.03 27.24
C SER A 491 13.22 -15.58 27.65
N ILE A 492 12.15 -15.31 26.88
CA ILE A 492 10.81 -15.85 27.14
C ILE A 492 10.61 -17.15 26.35
N LYS A 493 10.21 -18.24 27.01
CA LYS A 493 10.09 -19.58 26.40
C LYS A 493 8.76 -20.24 26.77
N GLY A 494 8.42 -21.31 26.05
CA GLY A 494 7.25 -22.15 26.36
C GLY A 494 5.95 -21.35 26.45
N GLU A 495 5.21 -21.54 27.54
CA GLU A 495 3.92 -20.91 27.78
C GLU A 495 3.99 -19.37 27.84
N THR A 496 5.04 -18.81 28.47
CA THR A 496 5.27 -17.36 28.53
C THR A 496 5.38 -16.75 27.13
N ARG A 497 6.13 -17.40 26.22
CA ARG A 497 6.24 -16.94 24.83
C ARG A 497 4.89 -17.01 24.11
N ASN A 498 4.15 -18.09 24.27
CA ASN A 498 2.84 -18.26 23.65
C ASN A 498 1.84 -17.21 24.15
N LYS A 499 1.85 -16.93 25.45
CA LYS A 499 1.05 -15.85 26.07
C LYS A 499 1.40 -14.49 25.48
N PHE A 500 2.68 -14.15 25.39
CA PHE A 500 3.12 -12.90 24.78
C PHE A 500 2.65 -12.78 23.32
N ILE A 501 2.85 -13.82 22.50
CA ILE A 501 2.41 -13.86 21.10
C ILE A 501 0.89 -13.66 20.99
N ASN A 502 0.10 -14.29 21.86
CA ASN A 502 -1.36 -14.13 21.89
C ASN A 502 -1.78 -12.69 22.21
N VAL A 503 -1.08 -12.01 23.14
CA VAL A 503 -1.36 -10.62 23.50
C VAL A 503 -1.08 -9.70 22.31
N ILE A 504 0.11 -9.79 21.70
CA ILE A 504 0.47 -8.92 20.57
C ILE A 504 -0.25 -9.30 19.27
N GLY A 505 -0.75 -10.54 19.15
CA GLY A 505 -1.42 -11.07 17.95
C GLY A 505 -2.67 -10.28 17.54
N LYS A 506 -3.30 -9.56 18.49
CA LYS A 506 -4.41 -8.63 18.23
C LYS A 506 -3.98 -7.39 17.44
N ASN A 507 -2.68 -7.14 17.33
CA ASN A 507 -2.07 -5.94 16.76
C ASN A 507 -2.62 -4.63 17.36
N LYS A 508 -2.83 -4.66 18.68
CA LYS A 508 -3.33 -3.53 19.48
C LYS A 508 -2.46 -3.39 20.72
N PHE A 509 -1.71 -2.30 20.79
CA PHE A 509 -0.70 -2.09 21.84
C PHE A 509 -1.17 -1.00 22.82
N ASP A 510 -2.07 -1.39 23.72
CA ASP A 510 -2.64 -0.51 24.75
C ASP A 510 -2.39 -1.02 26.17
N TYR A 511 -2.82 -0.27 27.17
CA TYR A 511 -2.67 -0.63 28.58
C TYR A 511 -3.38 -1.95 28.95
N PHE A 512 -4.49 -2.28 28.29
CA PHE A 512 -5.22 -3.53 28.54
C PHE A 512 -4.43 -4.74 28.03
N ALA A 513 -3.74 -4.61 26.89
CA ALA A 513 -2.80 -5.61 26.41
C ALA A 513 -1.60 -5.74 27.36
N PHE A 514 -1.01 -4.63 27.80
CA PHE A 514 0.09 -4.64 28.78
C PHE A 514 -0.27 -5.37 30.07
N LYS A 515 -1.46 -5.10 30.63
CA LYS A 515 -1.94 -5.69 31.89
C LYS A 515 -2.09 -7.21 31.86
N GLN A 516 -2.22 -7.82 30.68
CA GLN A 516 -2.27 -9.27 30.53
C GLN A 516 -0.90 -9.94 30.76
N LEU A 517 0.20 -9.19 30.60
CA LEU A 517 1.56 -9.68 30.78
C LEU A 517 1.94 -9.69 32.26
N THR A 518 2.61 -10.75 32.70
CA THR A 518 2.93 -10.96 34.12
C THR A 518 4.42 -10.84 34.37
N GLU A 519 5.23 -11.39 33.48
CA GLU A 519 6.69 -11.44 33.64
C GLU A 519 7.35 -10.13 33.20
N ASP A 520 8.45 -9.77 33.85
CA ASP A 520 9.20 -8.55 33.58
C ASP A 520 9.69 -8.46 32.13
N ASN A 521 10.21 -9.57 31.59
CA ASN A 521 10.74 -9.57 30.23
C ASN A 521 9.63 -9.49 29.18
N GLU A 522 8.42 -10.02 29.45
CA GLU A 522 7.26 -9.81 28.57
C GLU A 522 6.89 -8.32 28.53
N LYS A 523 6.82 -7.67 29.70
CA LYS A 523 6.49 -6.24 29.83
C LYS A 523 7.54 -5.36 29.15
N LYS A 524 8.82 -5.63 29.37
CA LYS A 524 9.95 -4.95 28.70
C LYS A 524 9.87 -5.12 27.19
N LEU A 525 9.61 -6.34 26.71
CA LEU A 525 9.47 -6.64 25.28
C LEU A 525 8.28 -5.90 24.66
N PHE A 526 7.17 -5.77 25.38
CA PHE A 526 5.99 -5.03 24.93
C PHE A 526 6.26 -3.54 24.67
N ILE A 527 7.22 -2.92 25.39
CA ILE A 527 7.60 -1.51 25.19
C ILE A 527 8.09 -1.24 23.77
N HIS A 528 8.69 -2.23 23.10
CA HIS A 528 9.16 -2.09 21.72
C HIS A 528 8.04 -1.82 20.70
N TYR A 529 6.79 -2.17 21.03
CA TYR A 529 5.63 -2.02 20.15
C TYR A 529 4.93 -0.67 20.30
N LEU A 530 5.31 0.10 21.33
CA LEU A 530 4.63 1.35 21.67
C LEU A 530 5.22 2.52 20.88
N THR A 531 4.34 3.36 20.36
CA THR A 531 4.71 4.72 19.96
C THR A 531 5.07 5.53 21.21
N ASP A 532 5.77 6.66 21.07
CA ASP A 532 6.11 7.51 22.23
C ASP A 532 4.87 8.05 22.97
N PRO A 533 3.79 8.50 22.28
CA PRO A 533 2.52 8.77 22.93
C PRO A 533 1.95 7.54 23.66
N GLY A 534 2.04 6.36 23.06
CA GLY A 534 1.53 5.11 23.63
C GLY A 534 2.28 4.70 24.91
N LEU A 535 3.60 4.89 24.92
CA LEU A 535 4.44 4.64 26.09
C LEU A 535 4.07 5.58 27.23
N MET A 536 3.96 6.89 26.98
CA MET A 536 3.52 7.83 28.02
C MET A 536 2.15 7.48 28.59
N ASN A 537 1.18 7.16 27.73
CA ASN A 537 -0.16 6.79 28.19
C ASN A 537 -0.14 5.52 29.06
N ILE A 538 0.74 4.55 28.77
CA ILE A 538 0.87 3.34 29.58
C ILE A 538 1.53 3.65 30.92
N LEU A 539 2.62 4.43 30.94
CA LEU A 539 3.29 4.81 32.19
C LEU A 539 2.34 5.59 33.12
N GLU A 540 1.58 6.52 32.56
CA GLU A 540 0.52 7.25 33.26
C GLU A 540 -0.51 6.29 33.89
N LYS A 541 -1.01 5.33 33.12
CA LYS A 541 -2.00 4.36 33.61
C LYS A 541 -1.42 3.44 34.68
N ILE A 542 -0.16 3.00 34.55
CA ILE A 542 0.54 2.21 35.57
C ILE A 542 0.65 3.00 36.87
N TYR A 543 1.03 4.28 36.80
CA TYR A 543 1.14 5.18 37.95
C TYR A 543 -0.22 5.35 38.64
N LEU A 544 -1.27 5.67 37.87
CA LEU A 544 -2.63 5.87 38.41
C LEU A 544 -3.25 4.61 39.01
N ASP A 545 -2.92 3.42 38.47
CA ASP A 545 -3.36 2.13 39.01
C ASP A 545 -2.50 1.65 40.20
N ASN A 546 -1.56 2.47 40.69
CA ASN A 546 -0.63 2.15 41.79
C ASN A 546 0.21 0.88 41.57
N ARG A 547 0.63 0.62 40.33
CA ARG A 547 1.48 -0.53 39.97
C ARG A 547 2.97 -0.15 40.02
N SER A 548 3.45 0.25 41.19
CA SER A 548 4.82 0.79 41.37
C SER A 548 5.92 -0.16 40.89
N SER A 549 5.81 -1.47 41.15
CA SER A 549 6.80 -2.44 40.68
C SER A 549 6.96 -2.45 39.16
N ASP A 550 5.85 -2.43 38.41
CA ASP A 550 5.88 -2.37 36.95
C ASP A 550 6.46 -1.06 36.45
N LEU A 551 6.12 0.06 37.12
CA LEU A 551 6.65 1.38 36.79
C LEU A 551 8.18 1.40 36.92
N ASP A 552 8.70 0.95 38.06
CA ASP A 552 10.13 0.93 38.36
C ASP A 552 10.90 0.05 37.35
N ILE A 553 10.36 -1.14 37.06
CA ILE A 553 10.97 -2.08 36.10
C ILE A 553 11.07 -1.45 34.71
N ILE A 554 10.03 -0.76 34.26
CA ILE A 554 9.98 -0.17 32.91
C ILE A 554 10.84 1.08 32.83
N ILE A 555 10.79 1.98 33.82
CA ILE A 555 11.65 3.17 33.87
C ILE A 555 13.12 2.76 33.88
N LYS A 556 13.50 1.83 34.76
CA LYS A 556 14.87 1.32 34.84
C LYS A 556 15.29 0.72 33.51
N TYR A 557 14.43 -0.09 32.89
CA TYR A 557 14.70 -0.70 31.61
C TYR A 557 14.97 0.32 30.49
N ILE A 558 14.10 1.32 30.32
CA ILE A 558 14.27 2.31 29.25
C ILE A 558 15.45 3.25 29.52
N LYS A 559 15.77 3.56 30.78
CA LYS A 559 16.91 4.43 31.13
C LYS A 559 18.27 3.71 31.04
N GLU A 560 18.34 2.41 31.31
CA GLU A 560 19.63 1.71 31.42
C GLU A 560 19.93 0.77 30.24
N LYS A 561 18.90 0.13 29.67
CA LYS A 561 19.08 -0.94 28.66
C LYS A 561 18.48 -0.58 27.30
N PHE A 562 17.40 0.19 27.29
CA PHE A 562 16.73 0.61 26.07
C PHE A 562 16.76 2.14 25.89
N THR A 563 17.95 2.72 26.06
CA THR A 563 18.22 4.16 26.11
C THR A 563 17.72 4.93 24.88
N TYR A 564 17.79 4.31 23.69
CA TYR A 564 17.22 4.91 22.47
C TYR A 564 15.73 5.18 22.59
N LYS A 565 14.96 4.27 23.18
CA LYS A 565 13.52 4.46 23.39
C LYS A 565 13.24 5.56 24.40
N TYR A 566 14.07 5.66 25.45
CA TYR A 566 13.97 6.77 26.39
C TYR A 566 14.29 8.12 25.72
N ARG A 567 15.34 8.18 24.91
CA ARG A 567 15.68 9.39 24.13
C ARG A 567 14.55 9.77 23.16
N ASP A 568 13.95 8.81 22.47
CA ASP A 568 12.79 9.04 21.59
C ASP A 568 11.61 9.63 22.39
N LEU A 569 11.33 9.07 23.59
CA LEU A 569 10.29 9.54 24.49
C LEU A 569 10.52 10.99 24.94
N VAL A 570 11.73 11.31 25.40
CA VAL A 570 12.09 12.66 25.84
C VAL A 570 12.01 13.64 24.67
N GLY A 571 12.53 13.26 23.50
CA GLY A 571 12.42 14.07 22.27
C GLY A 571 10.96 14.31 21.86
N TYR A 572 10.10 13.29 21.97
CA TYR A 572 8.66 13.46 21.79
C TYR A 572 8.06 14.42 22.81
N MET A 573 8.45 14.37 24.09
CA MET A 573 7.93 15.28 25.12
C MET A 573 8.36 16.73 24.90
N VAL A 574 9.58 16.97 24.38
CA VAL A 574 10.04 18.31 23.97
C VAL A 574 9.29 18.80 22.73
N GLY A 575 9.08 17.93 21.75
CA GLY A 575 8.41 18.27 20.49
C GLY A 575 6.88 18.33 20.57
N ASN A 576 6.25 17.65 21.54
CA ASN A 576 4.80 17.57 21.70
C ASN A 576 4.28 18.62 22.69
N ASN A 577 3.81 19.70 22.09
CA ASN A 577 3.65 21.02 22.66
C ASN A 577 2.17 21.41 22.86
N LYS A 578 1.32 20.47 23.32
CA LYS A 578 -0.12 20.75 23.57
C LYS A 578 -0.72 20.17 24.86
N MET A 579 0.05 19.65 25.82
CA MET A 579 -0.54 18.99 27.00
C MET A 579 0.27 19.16 28.30
N ILE A 580 0.02 20.25 29.05
CA ILE A 580 0.49 20.42 30.44
C ILE A 580 0.28 19.16 31.30
N PRO A 581 -0.88 18.46 31.24
CA PRO A 581 -1.10 17.26 32.04
C PRO A 581 -0.08 16.14 31.78
N LYS A 582 0.35 15.96 30.52
CA LYS A 582 1.35 14.94 30.17
C LYS A 582 2.73 15.29 30.72
N LEU A 583 3.09 16.58 30.69
CA LEU A 583 4.37 17.03 31.23
C LEU A 583 4.38 16.95 32.77
N GLN A 584 3.26 17.24 33.43
CA GLN A 584 3.09 16.99 34.86
C GLN A 584 3.24 15.51 35.19
N MET A 585 2.60 14.63 34.42
CA MET A 585 2.73 13.20 34.61
C MET A 585 4.17 12.72 34.38
N PHE A 586 4.85 13.25 33.36
CA PHE A 586 6.28 12.99 33.13
C PHE A 586 7.13 13.40 34.34
N LYS A 587 6.88 14.59 34.93
CA LYS A 587 7.54 15.06 36.16
C LYS A 587 7.33 14.08 37.32
N TYR A 588 6.12 13.59 37.53
CA TYR A 588 5.84 12.63 38.61
C TYR A 588 6.52 11.28 38.41
N ILE A 589 6.68 10.85 37.16
CA ILE A 589 7.21 9.53 36.81
C ILE A 589 8.76 9.53 36.79
N PHE A 590 9.38 10.56 36.22
CA PHE A 590 10.83 10.62 35.98
C PHE A 590 11.57 11.56 36.93
N GLU A 591 10.84 12.28 37.77
CA GLU A 591 11.37 13.17 38.81
C GLU A 591 12.43 14.15 38.27
N LYS A 592 13.46 14.47 39.10
CA LYS A 592 14.51 15.44 38.75
C LYS A 592 15.37 15.01 37.56
N ASP A 593 15.52 13.71 37.33
CA ASP A 593 16.27 13.22 36.17
C ASP A 593 15.55 13.55 34.87
N GLY A 594 14.23 13.34 34.83
CA GLY A 594 13.42 13.65 33.65
C GLY A 594 13.45 15.13 33.29
N GLU A 595 13.47 16.02 34.29
CA GLU A 595 13.61 17.46 34.08
C GLU A 595 14.92 17.81 33.34
N LYS A 596 16.04 17.26 33.83
CA LYS A 596 17.36 17.45 33.20
C LYS A 596 17.39 16.90 31.78
N ASP A 597 16.80 15.73 31.57
CA ASP A 597 16.78 15.07 30.26
C ASP A 597 15.98 15.88 29.23
N LEU A 598 14.85 16.47 29.63
CA LEU A 598 14.04 17.37 28.78
C LEU A 598 14.83 18.61 28.37
N LEU A 599 15.48 19.31 29.32
CA LEU A 599 16.29 20.49 29.02
C LEU A 599 17.50 20.17 28.14
N THR A 600 18.18 19.06 28.43
CA THR A 600 19.32 18.59 27.64
C THR A 600 18.89 18.35 26.19
N THR A 601 17.81 17.59 26.00
CA THR A 601 17.28 17.26 24.67
C THR A 601 16.82 18.50 23.91
N TRP A 602 16.17 19.43 24.60
CA TRP A 602 15.74 20.70 24.01
C TRP A 602 16.91 21.55 23.49
N ILE A 603 18.00 21.65 24.26
CA ILE A 603 19.23 22.35 23.84
C ILE A 603 19.90 21.62 22.67
N GLU A 604 19.96 20.29 22.67
CA GLU A 604 20.52 19.50 21.57
C GLU A 604 19.73 19.66 20.26
N GLN A 605 18.41 19.83 20.35
CA GLN A 605 17.52 20.15 19.22
C GLN A 605 17.56 21.65 18.85
N LYS A 606 18.66 22.34 19.13
CA LYS A 606 18.87 23.77 18.82
C LYS A 606 17.81 24.71 19.39
N CYS A 607 17.08 24.27 20.42
CA CYS A 607 15.92 25.00 20.95
C CYS A 607 14.84 25.28 19.87
N ASP A 608 14.77 24.46 18.80
CA ASP A 608 13.83 24.61 17.68
C ASP A 608 12.38 24.23 18.03
N SER A 609 12.09 23.86 19.28
CA SER A 609 10.72 23.63 19.73
C SER A 609 9.89 24.92 19.65
N ASN A 610 8.63 24.85 19.19
CA ASN A 610 7.70 25.98 19.24
C ASN A 610 7.65 26.61 20.65
N ALA A 611 7.35 27.92 20.71
CA ALA A 611 7.32 28.74 21.94
C ALA A 611 6.53 28.11 23.12
N ASP A 612 5.60 27.21 22.82
CA ASP A 612 4.77 26.48 23.77
C ASP A 612 5.57 25.58 24.74
N PHE A 613 6.65 24.90 24.31
CA PHE A 613 7.42 24.01 25.20
C PHE A 613 8.03 24.79 26.37
N MET A 614 8.69 25.93 26.10
CA MET A 614 9.26 26.79 27.14
C MET A 614 8.18 27.22 28.13
N SER A 615 7.01 27.63 27.62
CA SER A 615 5.90 28.08 28.47
C SER A 615 5.41 26.98 29.41
N TYR A 616 5.19 25.77 28.90
CA TYR A 616 4.72 24.64 29.69
C TYR A 616 5.78 24.09 30.63
N PHE A 617 7.04 24.02 30.18
CA PHE A 617 8.16 23.60 31.01
C PHE A 617 8.31 24.54 32.21
N SER A 618 8.33 25.85 31.96
CA SER A 618 8.34 26.87 33.02
C SER A 618 7.18 26.72 33.99
N GLN A 619 5.97 26.43 33.49
CA GLN A 619 4.79 26.26 34.35
C GLN A 619 4.84 24.98 35.19
N VAL A 620 5.33 23.86 34.65
CA VAL A 620 5.30 22.56 35.33
C VAL A 620 6.48 22.39 36.30
N TYR A 621 7.65 22.92 35.94
CA TYR A 621 8.89 22.80 36.70
C TYR A 621 9.26 24.07 37.47
N ASN A 622 8.43 25.12 37.43
CA ASN A 622 8.68 26.41 38.09
C ASN A 622 9.98 27.09 37.65
N VAL A 623 10.45 26.83 36.43
CA VAL A 623 11.64 27.48 35.86
C VAL A 623 11.26 28.82 35.24
N PRO A 624 11.84 29.96 35.65
CA PRO A 624 11.51 31.26 35.09
C PRO A 624 11.68 31.31 33.56
N LYS A 625 10.65 31.79 32.85
CA LYS A 625 10.62 31.83 31.37
C LYS A 625 11.80 32.61 30.78
N GLN A 626 12.29 33.62 31.49
CA GLN A 626 13.39 34.48 31.08
C GLN A 626 14.67 33.68 30.85
N PHE A 627 14.97 32.72 31.74
CA PHE A 627 16.13 31.84 31.57
C PHE A 627 15.98 30.96 30.34
N MET A 628 14.78 30.46 30.05
CA MET A 628 14.50 29.70 28.83
C MET A 628 14.76 30.55 27.56
N TYR A 629 14.33 31.82 27.54
CA TYR A 629 14.63 32.72 26.41
C TYR A 629 16.13 32.97 26.23
N ILE A 630 16.88 33.19 27.32
CA ILE A 630 18.35 33.36 27.26
C ILE A 630 19.01 32.10 26.69
N LEU A 631 18.57 30.91 27.09
CA LEU A 631 19.10 29.65 26.53
C LEU A 631 18.80 29.50 25.05
N LYS A 632 17.57 29.83 24.63
CA LYS A 632 17.18 29.78 23.22
C LYS A 632 18.09 30.68 22.38
N TRP A 633 18.25 31.95 22.77
CA TRP A 633 19.10 32.89 22.06
C TRP A 633 20.59 32.50 22.09
N GLY A 634 21.10 32.08 23.24
CA GLY A 634 22.48 31.63 23.39
C GLY A 634 22.81 30.40 22.55
N ASN A 635 21.86 29.46 22.43
CA ASN A 635 22.03 28.26 21.63
C ASN A 635 21.94 28.55 20.13
N SER A 636 20.99 29.39 19.70
CA SER A 636 20.87 29.84 18.29
C SER A 636 22.12 30.58 17.80
N ALA A 637 22.79 31.34 18.68
CA ALA A 637 24.05 32.01 18.39
C ALA A 637 25.29 31.11 18.58
N ASN A 638 25.11 29.84 18.93
CA ASN A 638 26.17 28.87 19.25
C ASN A 638 27.16 29.38 20.32
N LEU A 639 26.66 30.11 21.31
CA LEU A 639 27.46 30.71 22.39
C LEU A 639 27.56 29.81 23.62
N ILE A 640 26.66 28.85 23.82
CA ILE A 640 26.71 27.97 25.00
C ILE A 640 27.76 26.87 24.80
N LYS A 641 28.90 26.98 25.50
CA LYS A 641 29.98 25.98 25.43
C LYS A 641 29.54 24.64 25.99
N ARG A 642 30.14 23.55 25.52
CA ARG A 642 29.81 22.19 25.97
C ARG A 642 29.93 22.01 27.49
N ASP A 643 30.97 22.58 28.10
CA ASP A 643 31.21 22.48 29.55
C ASP A 643 30.27 23.39 30.35
N GLU A 644 29.79 24.49 29.76
CA GLU A 644 28.80 25.41 30.38
C GLU A 644 27.39 24.79 30.42
N ARG A 645 27.04 23.94 29.44
CA ARG A 645 25.70 23.32 29.34
C ARG A 645 25.33 22.52 30.59
N GLY A 646 26.25 21.69 31.09
CA GLY A 646 26.00 20.86 32.27
C GLY A 646 25.75 21.70 33.53
N ILE A 647 26.48 22.81 33.69
CA ILE A 647 26.33 23.73 34.82
C ILE A 647 24.96 24.42 34.76
N ILE A 648 24.62 24.96 33.60
CA ILE A 648 23.33 25.62 33.34
C ILE A 648 22.15 24.69 33.67
N ILE A 649 22.15 23.46 33.13
CA ILE A 649 21.05 22.51 33.32
C ILE A 649 20.94 22.12 34.79
N ASN A 650 22.07 21.79 35.45
CA ASN A 650 22.05 21.41 36.85
C ASN A 650 21.52 22.53 37.75
N ASN A 651 21.91 23.77 37.48
CA ASN A 651 21.46 24.89 38.29
C ASN A 651 19.97 25.20 38.06
N LEU A 652 19.47 25.12 36.82
CA LEU A 652 18.03 25.31 36.54
C LEU A 652 17.15 24.27 37.25
N CYS A 653 17.59 23.01 37.31
CA CYS A 653 16.87 21.93 37.98
C CYS A 653 17.07 21.86 39.52
N SER A 654 17.85 22.78 40.09
CA SER A 654 18.22 22.75 41.52
C SER A 654 17.35 23.62 42.42
N ASP A 655 16.36 24.32 41.87
CA ASP A 655 15.53 25.33 42.57
C ASP A 655 16.34 26.50 43.17
N LYS A 656 17.65 26.59 42.89
CA LYS A 656 18.58 27.64 43.36
C LYS A 656 18.86 28.66 42.26
N PHE A 657 17.82 29.38 41.84
CA PHE A 657 17.90 30.31 40.71
C PHE A 657 18.83 31.51 40.93
N GLU A 658 19.09 31.89 42.18
CA GLU A 658 20.04 32.96 42.53
C GLU A 658 21.47 32.66 42.05
N ASN A 659 21.87 31.38 42.09
CA ASN A 659 23.19 30.93 41.60
C ASN A 659 23.32 30.96 40.06
N ASN A 660 22.23 31.27 39.34
CA ASN A 660 22.22 31.38 37.89
C ASN A 660 22.42 32.81 37.40
N ILE A 661 22.22 33.84 38.24
CA ILE A 661 22.13 35.22 37.78
C ILE A 661 23.40 35.65 37.05
N GLU A 662 24.58 35.51 37.67
CA GLU A 662 25.86 35.89 37.06
C GLU A 662 26.16 35.13 35.75
N LEU A 663 25.83 33.84 35.71
CA LEU A 663 26.06 32.99 34.54
C LEU A 663 25.17 33.40 33.36
N PHE A 664 23.88 33.65 33.63
CA PHE A 664 22.92 34.05 32.63
C PHE A 664 23.12 35.50 32.17
N GLU A 665 23.55 36.41 33.06
CA GLU A 665 23.97 37.76 32.70
C GLU A 665 25.19 37.75 31.78
N SER A 666 26.19 36.93 32.10
CA SER A 666 27.37 36.73 31.25
C SER A 666 26.97 36.20 29.86
N LEU A 667 26.08 35.20 29.80
CA LEU A 667 25.57 34.68 28.54
C LEU A 667 24.76 35.72 27.75
N LEU A 668 23.93 36.51 28.42
CA LEU A 668 23.14 37.58 27.82
C LEU A 668 24.03 38.67 27.20
N ASN A 669 25.10 39.07 27.89
CA ASN A 669 26.08 40.02 27.36
C ASN A 669 26.77 39.48 26.09
N ARG A 670 27.17 38.20 26.11
CA ARG A 670 27.76 37.54 24.93
C ARG A 670 26.77 37.48 23.76
N ILE A 671 25.48 37.28 24.02
CA ILE A 671 24.42 37.32 23.01
C ILE A 671 24.31 38.72 22.40
N PHE A 672 24.29 39.78 23.23
CA PHE A 672 24.25 41.15 22.73
C PHE A 672 25.46 41.52 21.88
N ASP A 673 26.66 41.08 22.28
CA ASP A 673 27.88 41.31 21.51
C ASP A 673 27.87 40.55 20.17
N TYR A 674 27.36 39.31 20.16
CA TYR A 674 27.16 38.55 18.94
C TYR A 674 26.21 39.27 17.98
N ILE A 675 25.07 39.75 18.47
CA ILE A 675 24.07 40.43 17.64
C ILE A 675 24.63 41.73 17.05
N LYS A 676 25.30 42.56 17.85
CA LYS A 676 25.95 43.79 17.36
C LYS A 676 27.01 43.53 16.29
N LYS A 677 27.66 42.37 16.32
CA LYS A 677 28.72 41.99 15.38
C LYS A 677 28.18 41.43 14.06
N HIS A 678 27.04 40.75 14.09
CA HIS A 678 26.54 39.95 12.96
C HIS A 678 25.30 40.52 12.26
N TYR A 679 24.68 41.56 12.81
CA TYR A 679 23.50 42.22 12.25
C TYR A 679 23.80 43.69 11.91
N SER A 680 23.02 44.30 11.00
CA SER A 680 23.11 45.75 10.77
C SER A 680 22.66 46.52 12.02
N ASN A 681 23.07 47.80 12.18
CA ASN A 681 22.76 48.58 13.38
C ASN A 681 21.25 48.62 13.72
N ASP A 682 20.39 48.76 12.71
CA ASP A 682 18.93 48.81 12.91
C ASP A 682 18.34 47.44 13.27
N GLU A 683 18.81 46.36 12.62
CA GLU A 683 18.39 44.99 12.94
C GLU A 683 18.89 44.53 14.31
N ALA A 684 20.14 44.87 14.66
CA ALA A 684 20.75 44.57 15.93
C ALA A 684 19.98 45.25 17.07
N LYS A 685 19.62 46.54 16.90
CA LYS A 685 18.80 47.28 17.88
C LYS A 685 17.44 46.62 18.07
N LYS A 686 16.72 46.35 16.98
CA LYS A 686 15.39 45.69 17.03
C LYS A 686 15.45 44.32 17.73
N THR A 687 16.47 43.52 17.41
CA THR A 687 16.64 42.17 17.98
C THR A 687 17.01 42.24 19.47
N ILE A 688 17.89 43.17 19.86
CA ILE A 688 18.25 43.38 21.26
C ILE A 688 17.05 43.86 22.07
N ASP A 689 16.23 44.77 21.52
CA ASP A 689 15.01 45.25 22.19
C ASP A 689 13.99 44.12 22.38
N GLN A 690 13.84 43.24 21.39
CA GLN A 690 13.03 42.01 21.54
C GLN A 690 13.57 41.08 22.64
N ILE A 691 14.88 40.82 22.67
CA ILE A 691 15.48 39.96 23.70
C ILE A 691 15.27 40.56 25.08
N LYS A 692 15.44 41.88 25.21
CA LYS A 692 15.16 42.59 26.46
C LYS A 692 13.70 42.39 26.84
N GLU A 693 12.74 42.58 25.95
CA GLU A 693 11.32 42.35 26.25
C GLU A 693 11.05 40.92 26.73
N GLU A 694 11.62 39.92 26.06
CA GLU A 694 11.48 38.49 26.41
C GLU A 694 12.16 38.12 27.75
N THR A 695 13.16 38.90 28.19
CA THR A 695 13.99 38.60 29.38
C THR A 695 13.80 39.58 30.55
N ALA A 696 13.13 40.72 30.35
CA ALA A 696 13.14 41.86 31.28
C ALA A 696 12.19 41.75 32.47
N ILE A 697 11.20 40.85 32.46
CA ILE A 697 10.09 40.96 33.43
C ILE A 697 10.49 40.59 34.89
N GLN A 698 11.68 40.04 35.18
CA GLN A 698 12.08 39.78 36.58
C GLN A 698 13.58 39.86 36.94
N LEU A 699 14.52 40.00 36.00
CA LEU A 699 15.94 40.18 36.39
C LEU A 699 16.18 41.49 37.17
N GLY A 700 15.30 42.49 37.00
CA GLY A 700 15.33 43.73 37.79
C GLY A 700 14.70 43.65 39.19
N PHE A 701 14.12 42.51 39.60
CA PHE A 701 13.55 42.30 40.95
C PHE A 701 14.35 41.31 41.81
N LEU A 702 15.42 40.72 41.27
CA LEU A 702 16.36 39.83 41.98
C LEU A 702 17.69 40.52 42.33
N ILE A 703 17.77 41.85 42.17
CA ILE A 703 18.82 42.73 42.70
C ILE A 703 18.33 43.41 43.97
#